data_AF-A0AAD9PCF8-F1
#
_entry.id   AF-A0AAD9PCF8-F1
#
_cell.length_a   1.000
_cell.length_b   1.000
_cell.length_c   1.000
_cell.angle_alpha   90.00
_cell.angle_beta   90.00
_cell.angle_gamma   90.00
#
_symmetry.space_group_name_H-M   'P 1'
#
loop_
_entity.id
_entity.type
_entity.pdbx_description
1 polymer ?
#
loop_
_entity_poly.entity_id
_entity_poly.type
_entity_poly.pdbx_seq_one_letter_code
_entity_poly.pdbx_strand_id
1 'polypeptide(L)'
;MREDNFVARMRPGNMRAGLRLPLARSHLALSSQTLHSFLAVIGRYAWLRNAADKRSLHGYMEKENGEPISQPLRTLDEVYKWRPHTDNTGVASVPLRKLVLASGDRPKTLVCHDMAGGYLDDRFIQGVKHADAYRFYHWANIDGFIYFSHYLVTIPPPCWTNAAHKHRIPMLGTFITEWDHGKANCEQFLSSVNAYTNLANKLVAMATYYKFDGWLINIENIIQVDLVANLIGFVDILTQEMHRAIPGSTVLWYDSVINSGKLDWQNEVNELNRSFFDVSDGIFLNYTWNDNNLQRSRELAEQSGRPYDVYVGVDVYGRGCRGGGGFNTKEAVHTTRMHNLSVAIFGQGWAHERLDKVDFLQNENRFWQYLSPDCPCQGLLSQPLWWHCCQGCGQKMFVHGKVVQDSPWSNLSLQSVQSAMVNGVGQTEEDGPDTDQCSTSLCTDHAFQGGSCLRLSIRMPQSSEPVCYSVLESSMPQSSTDLIVSYTLKPLTHPDHYAAHLTVVSTQSDTNDPAVHRHLLPGGGESERVMGSDRNIREEYVRPLMEDEVMGILGFYSPEVGSGNWETRFYRLRVEEGATMQLRLCVRHTHGEEGSKEEVIVLLGQIQILPLTASLREVVLVTDLYCRDADHFPTKTGHVVTLVLHWTFPENCAAYFLRLAMETVEHLFENLNSRAVGAVVVATGAAIWWFQPGQKKYNPPLSPYWTLPLVGNIFQLMRMKKYSYETFCDLSKTKEYNKLFMIHLGPKPVLVLNHIDVVLEALVTKMNDFAGRPNIYTGMLMTEGGKDIMFGDYGPVWKFHRKVAYSAMKKFAFGENLERLVQNSVSKSIAEIQKKGDAAIDMRPVIMLLVFNIACGMAYGKEYDFDDPDFQQFVDLTADFIEVLGSGLPGDIHPWLQYLPSSRYNKFMTMMDLFTKFLHERHAECKENFDPSDPKSITDCMLQAQKEAEEEDKEMKDVLTDTHIMMATMDVFGAGIDTITTMLIQFIAHMIQHPDIQERVHQEIDVALGGAQLPTLSHRSKMTFTEACLCETLRLGTLLPLGVPVKTTCDTSVAGFDIPKDTMVIVNMWAIHRDPDFWSDPHSFNPDRFLDDAGNLVHKPSSYMPFSMGRRVCLGKSVAQSSLMLAIPQLMRQFRFSSPSGKEFKLEFEESGFARIPKSYEFLVAART
;
A
#
# COMPACT_ATOMS: atom_id res chain seq x y z
N MET A 1 14.99 52.11 25.74
CA MET A 1 14.46 53.49 25.72
C MET A 1 13.18 53.48 24.92
N ARG A 2 12.06 53.81 25.59
CA ARG A 2 10.74 54.36 25.16
C ARG A 2 10.17 53.91 23.80
N GLU A 3 9.03 53.22 23.76
CA GLU A 3 7.63 53.69 23.93
C GLU A 3 7.12 54.65 22.85
N ASP A 4 5.97 54.25 22.29
CA ASP A 4 4.85 55.02 21.75
C ASP A 4 4.97 55.78 20.42
N ASN A 5 4.17 55.35 19.45
CA ASN A 5 2.99 56.08 18.92
C ASN A 5 2.55 55.53 17.54
N PHE A 6 1.34 54.98 17.44
CA PHE A 6 0.23 55.53 16.63
C PHE A 6 -0.88 54.48 16.44
N VAL A 7 -1.95 54.63 17.22
CA VAL A 7 -3.31 54.21 16.86
C VAL A 7 -4.08 55.48 16.53
N ALA A 8 -4.68 55.56 15.33
CA ALA A 8 -6.05 56.02 15.09
C ALA A 8 -6.25 56.63 13.68
N ARG A 9 -7.39 56.21 13.08
CA ARG A 9 -8.27 56.89 12.09
C ARG A 9 -8.30 56.24 10.70
N MET A 10 -9.33 55.43 10.46
CA MET A 10 -10.49 55.87 9.67
C MET A 10 -11.69 54.92 9.88
N ARG A 11 -12.87 55.52 10.09
CA ARG A 11 -14.18 54.87 10.26
C ARG A 11 -15.00 55.00 8.96
N PRO A 12 -16.10 54.22 8.83
CA PRO A 12 -16.71 53.80 7.56
C PRO A 12 -17.83 54.73 7.07
N GLY A 13 -18.10 54.72 5.76
CA GLY A 13 -19.32 55.33 5.22
C GLY A 13 -19.41 55.47 3.70
N ASN A 14 -20.19 54.56 3.09
CA ASN A 14 -21.04 54.74 1.91
C ASN A 14 -20.43 55.12 0.54
N MET A 15 -20.38 54.13 -0.36
CA MET A 15 -21.11 54.24 -1.64
C MET A 15 -21.56 52.85 -2.12
N ARG A 16 -22.88 52.66 -2.14
CA ARG A 16 -23.60 51.62 -2.88
C ARG A 16 -23.59 51.97 -4.37
N ALA A 17 -23.41 50.95 -5.22
CA ALA A 17 -24.20 50.63 -6.41
C ALA A 17 -23.33 50.18 -7.60
N GLY A 18 -23.55 48.94 -8.06
CA GLY A 18 -23.06 48.47 -9.36
C GLY A 18 -22.90 46.95 -9.47
N LEU A 19 -23.94 46.28 -9.98
CA LEU A 19 -24.03 44.86 -10.38
C LEU A 19 -24.06 43.79 -9.27
N ARG A 20 -25.29 43.49 -8.81
CA ARG A 20 -25.67 42.14 -8.39
C ARG A 20 -25.94 41.30 -9.63
N LEU A 21 -25.06 40.34 -9.91
CA LEU A 21 -25.39 39.14 -10.69
C LEU A 21 -25.58 37.98 -9.70
N PRO A 22 -26.66 37.19 -9.80
CA PRO A 22 -26.85 36.03 -8.93
C PRO A 22 -25.90 34.92 -9.38
N LEU A 23 -24.79 34.72 -8.64
CA LEU A 23 -23.98 33.51 -8.72
C LEU A 23 -24.71 32.39 -7.98
N ALA A 24 -25.71 31.82 -8.64
CA ALA A 24 -26.18 30.48 -8.36
C ALA A 24 -25.25 29.48 -9.08
N ARG A 25 -24.89 28.39 -8.37
CA ARG A 25 -24.15 27.19 -8.83
C ARG A 25 -22.62 27.30 -8.90
N SER A 26 -21.97 27.08 -7.76
CA SER A 26 -20.85 26.13 -7.64
C SER A 26 -20.63 25.83 -6.15
N HIS A 27 -21.01 24.62 -5.74
CA HIS A 27 -20.69 24.08 -4.43
C HIS A 27 -19.21 23.69 -4.42
N LEU A 28 -18.37 24.48 -3.73
CA LEU A 28 -17.09 24.14 -3.08
C LEU A 28 -16.30 25.45 -2.88
N ALA A 29 -16.68 26.22 -1.87
CA ALA A 29 -15.77 27.23 -1.33
C ALA A 29 -14.70 26.48 -0.51
N LEU A 30 -13.59 26.13 -1.16
CA LEU A 30 -12.39 25.62 -0.48
C LEU A 30 -11.96 26.65 0.57
N SER A 31 -12.11 26.30 1.85
CA SER A 31 -11.52 27.11 2.93
C SER A 31 -10.00 26.96 2.87
N SER A 32 -9.25 28.04 3.20
CA SER A 32 -7.78 27.99 3.25
C SER A 32 -7.23 26.92 4.21
N GLN A 33 -8.07 26.43 5.12
CA GLN A 33 -7.80 25.38 6.10
C GLN A 33 -7.69 23.99 5.45
N THR A 34 -8.55 23.67 4.48
CA THR A 34 -8.55 22.37 3.78
C THR A 34 -7.28 22.17 2.93
N LEU A 35 -6.81 23.24 2.28
CA LEU A 35 -5.55 23.24 1.54
C LEU A 35 -4.34 23.16 2.49
N HIS A 36 -4.38 23.84 3.64
CA HIS A 36 -3.36 23.72 4.68
C HIS A 36 -3.24 22.28 5.22
N SER A 37 -4.38 21.62 5.46
CA SER A 37 -4.42 20.24 5.93
C SER A 37 -3.84 19.25 4.90
N PHE A 38 -4.11 19.45 3.61
CA PHE A 38 -3.52 18.65 2.52
C PHE A 38 -2.01 18.89 2.35
N LEU A 39 -1.54 20.12 2.52
CA LEU A 39 -0.11 20.44 2.52
C LEU A 39 0.59 19.91 3.79
N ALA A 40 -0.10 19.86 4.91
CA ALA A 40 0.37 19.24 6.15
C ALA A 40 0.44 17.71 6.04
N VAL A 41 -0.47 17.07 5.28
CA VAL A 41 -0.45 15.64 4.93
C VAL A 41 0.82 15.30 4.15
N ILE A 42 1.11 16.05 3.08
CA ILE A 42 2.30 15.83 2.24
C ILE A 42 3.59 16.18 3.02
N GLY A 43 3.56 17.27 3.79
CA GLY A 43 4.68 17.72 4.62
C GLY A 43 5.01 16.78 5.78
N ARG A 44 3.99 16.18 6.43
CA ARG A 44 4.19 15.18 7.49
C ARG A 44 4.55 13.80 6.93
N TYR A 45 4.07 13.41 5.76
CA TYR A 45 4.54 12.22 5.06
C TYR A 45 6.05 12.28 4.80
N ALA A 46 6.56 13.43 4.35
CA ALA A 46 7.99 13.67 4.19
C ALA A 46 8.78 13.66 5.52
N TRP A 47 8.13 14.03 6.63
CA TRP A 47 8.74 14.06 7.97
C TRP A 47 8.75 12.70 8.67
N LEU A 48 7.65 11.94 8.60
CA LEU A 48 7.51 10.61 9.22
C LEU A 48 8.43 9.57 8.57
N ARG A 49 8.83 9.76 7.31
CA ARG A 49 9.76 8.87 6.61
C ARG A 49 11.20 8.94 7.14
N ASN A 50 11.60 10.05 7.76
CA ASN A 50 12.89 10.15 8.47
C ASN A 50 12.85 9.47 9.85
N ALA A 51 11.66 9.14 10.35
CA ALA A 51 11.44 8.48 11.63
C ALA A 51 11.07 7.01 11.44
N ALA A 52 11.57 6.36 10.38
CA ALA A 52 11.40 4.93 10.06
C ALA A 52 12.12 4.00 11.06
N ASP A 53 12.03 4.33 12.34
CA ASP A 53 12.26 3.44 13.44
C ASP A 53 11.18 3.76 14.50
N LYS A 54 10.17 2.88 14.55
CA LYS A 54 9.07 2.73 15.54
C LYS A 54 7.65 2.96 14.98
N ARG A 55 6.93 1.82 14.91
CA ARG A 55 5.47 1.59 14.69
C ARG A 55 5.08 1.35 13.22
N SER A 56 5.43 0.18 12.69
CA SER A 56 4.90 -0.26 11.39
C SER A 56 3.53 -0.93 11.55
N LEU A 57 2.57 -0.54 10.70
CA LEU A 57 1.27 -1.23 10.50
C LEU A 57 1.45 -2.57 9.75
N HIS A 58 2.68 -3.01 9.48
CA HIS A 58 3.00 -4.17 8.63
C HIS A 58 2.30 -5.48 9.06
N GLY A 59 1.86 -5.60 10.31
CA GLY A 59 1.08 -6.74 10.77
C GLY A 59 -0.35 -6.77 10.22
N TYR A 60 -1.00 -5.62 10.02
CA TYR A 60 -2.45 -5.48 9.75
C TYR A 60 -2.77 -5.05 8.32
N MET A 61 -1.82 -5.24 7.41
CA MET A 61 -1.95 -4.88 5.99
C MET A 61 -1.73 -6.15 5.16
N GLU A 62 -2.57 -6.38 4.16
CA GLU A 62 -2.42 -7.49 3.23
C GLU A 62 -1.15 -7.32 2.40
N LYS A 63 -0.34 -8.37 2.33
CA LYS A 63 1.02 -8.28 1.77
C LYS A 63 1.01 -8.06 0.26
N GLU A 64 -0.01 -8.58 -0.42
CA GLU A 64 -0.05 -8.56 -1.89
C GLU A 64 -0.58 -7.25 -2.48
N ASN A 65 -1.50 -6.56 -1.79
CA ASN A 65 -2.15 -5.36 -2.32
C ASN A 65 -2.08 -4.16 -1.38
N GLY A 66 -1.53 -4.31 -0.16
CA GLY A 66 -1.38 -3.22 0.79
C GLY A 66 -2.68 -2.70 1.36
N GLU A 67 -3.78 -3.47 1.31
CA GLU A 67 -5.06 -3.07 1.89
C GLU A 67 -5.10 -3.40 3.40
N PRO A 68 -5.73 -2.58 4.24
CA PRO A 68 -5.87 -2.88 5.66
C PRO A 68 -6.78 -4.08 5.87
N ILE A 69 -6.36 -4.99 6.75
CA ILE A 69 -7.08 -6.22 7.06
C ILE A 69 -7.33 -6.40 8.55
N SER A 70 -8.47 -7.00 8.87
CA SER A 70 -8.73 -7.59 10.19
C SER A 70 -8.14 -8.99 10.24
N GLN A 71 -7.61 -9.39 11.40
CA GLN A 71 -7.00 -10.70 11.58
C GLN A 71 -7.16 -11.19 13.03
N PRO A 72 -7.18 -12.52 13.24
CA PRO A 72 -7.22 -13.12 14.56
C PRO A 72 -5.87 -13.04 15.29
N LEU A 73 -5.86 -13.29 16.60
CA LEU A 73 -4.65 -13.62 17.35
C LEU A 73 -4.59 -15.13 17.57
N ARG A 74 -3.47 -15.75 17.18
CA ARG A 74 -3.33 -17.21 17.09
C ARG A 74 -2.64 -17.81 18.31
N THR A 75 -1.90 -17.02 19.07
CA THR A 75 -1.11 -17.50 20.22
C THR A 75 -1.31 -16.62 21.46
N LEU A 76 -1.12 -17.19 22.66
CA LEU A 76 -1.16 -16.42 23.91
C LEU A 76 -0.11 -15.32 23.94
N ASP A 77 1.05 -15.54 23.32
CA ASP A 77 2.10 -14.52 23.20
C ASP A 77 1.64 -13.29 22.41
N GLU A 78 0.93 -13.49 21.29
CA GLU A 78 0.30 -12.41 20.53
C GLU A 78 -0.71 -11.63 21.38
N VAL A 79 -1.55 -12.34 22.15
CA VAL A 79 -2.54 -11.73 23.07
C VAL A 79 -1.85 -10.88 24.15
N TYR A 80 -0.78 -11.40 24.76
CA TYR A 80 -0.06 -10.67 25.80
C TYR A 80 0.77 -9.51 25.23
N LYS A 81 1.26 -9.60 23.99
CA LYS A 81 1.97 -8.53 23.29
C LYS A 81 1.03 -7.46 22.74
N TRP A 82 -0.23 -7.77 22.48
CA TRP A 82 -1.22 -6.82 21.99
C TRP A 82 -1.31 -5.57 22.90
N ARG A 83 -1.46 -4.40 22.26
CA ARG A 83 -1.61 -3.09 22.91
C ARG A 83 -2.66 -2.28 22.15
N PRO A 84 -3.43 -1.41 22.82
CA PRO A 84 -4.26 -0.42 22.13
C PRO A 84 -3.44 0.43 21.14
N HIS A 85 -4.06 0.89 20.07
CA HIS A 85 -3.47 1.74 19.03
C HIS A 85 -2.41 1.07 18.13
N THR A 86 -2.16 -0.23 18.24
CA THR A 86 -1.33 -0.97 17.26
C THR A 86 -2.02 -1.14 15.92
N ASP A 87 -3.34 -1.30 15.95
CA ASP A 87 -4.23 -1.33 14.79
C ASP A 87 -5.34 -0.30 15.01
N ASN A 88 -5.34 0.77 14.23
CA ASN A 88 -6.36 1.83 14.33
C ASN A 88 -7.40 1.71 13.22
N THR A 89 -7.14 0.86 12.24
CA THR A 89 -8.00 0.62 11.08
C THR A 89 -9.10 -0.38 11.42
N GLY A 90 -8.82 -1.37 12.28
CA GLY A 90 -9.78 -2.39 12.70
C GLY A 90 -10.86 -1.92 13.70
N VAL A 91 -10.90 -0.65 14.09
CA VAL A 91 -11.83 -0.14 15.12
C VAL A 91 -13.20 0.18 14.52
N ALA A 92 -14.27 -0.36 15.10
CA ALA A 92 -15.63 -0.06 14.67
C ALA A 92 -16.00 1.42 14.86
N SER A 93 -16.71 1.99 13.89
CA SER A 93 -17.07 3.41 13.84
C SER A 93 -18.53 3.68 14.21
N VAL A 94 -19.38 2.64 14.17
CA VAL A 94 -20.80 2.74 14.56
C VAL A 94 -20.97 2.26 15.99
N PRO A 95 -21.42 3.10 16.94
CA PRO A 95 -21.71 2.67 18.30
C PRO A 95 -23.01 1.85 18.36
N LEU A 96 -23.10 0.91 19.30
CA LEU A 96 -24.33 0.18 19.58
C LEU A 96 -25.39 1.16 20.11
N ARG A 97 -26.53 1.27 19.41
CA ARG A 97 -27.65 2.12 19.85
C ARG A 97 -28.49 1.40 20.90
N LYS A 98 -28.84 2.09 22.00
CA LYS A 98 -29.71 1.55 23.05
C LYS A 98 -31.11 1.26 22.49
N LEU A 99 -31.67 0.09 22.83
CA LEU A 99 -33.08 -0.21 22.63
C LEU A 99 -33.92 0.73 23.52
N VAL A 100 -34.86 1.46 22.93
CA VAL A 100 -35.78 2.31 23.71
C VAL A 100 -36.93 1.47 24.26
N LEU A 101 -37.40 0.44 23.55
CA LEU A 101 -38.48 -0.46 23.99
C LEU A 101 -38.36 -1.83 23.30
N ALA A 102 -37.96 -2.87 24.04
CA ALA A 102 -38.46 -4.24 23.95
C ALA A 102 -37.94 -5.00 25.18
N SER A 103 -38.89 -5.48 25.97
CA SER A 103 -38.78 -6.20 27.23
C SER A 103 -37.75 -7.32 27.25
N GLY A 104 -36.91 -7.35 28.29
CA GLY A 104 -35.96 -8.44 28.59
C GLY A 104 -36.61 -9.74 29.08
N ASP A 105 -37.86 -10.02 28.68
CA ASP A 105 -38.69 -11.12 29.20
C ASP A 105 -39.24 -12.00 28.05
N ARG A 106 -38.36 -12.40 27.12
CA ARG A 106 -38.69 -13.35 26.06
C ARG A 106 -37.47 -14.18 25.62
N PRO A 107 -37.68 -15.36 24.98
CA PRO A 107 -36.62 -16.09 24.32
C PRO A 107 -35.89 -15.24 23.27
N LYS A 108 -34.58 -15.44 23.15
CA LYS A 108 -33.68 -14.72 22.24
C LYS A 108 -33.22 -15.60 21.08
N THR A 109 -32.84 -14.98 19.96
CA THR A 109 -32.17 -15.66 18.82
C THR A 109 -30.75 -15.15 18.66
N LEU A 110 -29.76 -16.01 18.85
CA LEU A 110 -28.37 -15.74 18.50
C LEU A 110 -27.98 -16.41 17.20
N VAL A 111 -27.06 -15.78 16.47
CA VAL A 111 -26.42 -16.35 15.30
C VAL A 111 -24.94 -16.48 15.54
N CYS A 112 -24.38 -17.66 15.34
CA CYS A 112 -22.95 -17.95 15.41
C CYS A 112 -22.41 -18.20 14.00
N HIS A 113 -21.74 -17.19 13.47
CA HIS A 113 -21.24 -17.11 12.10
C HIS A 113 -19.94 -17.89 11.92
N ASP A 114 -20.06 -19.21 11.86
CA ASP A 114 -18.99 -20.08 11.38
C ASP A 114 -19.04 -20.14 9.85
N MET A 115 -18.13 -19.43 9.19
CA MET A 115 -18.10 -19.25 7.73
C MET A 115 -16.72 -19.63 7.20
N ALA A 116 -16.58 -20.89 6.78
CA ALA A 116 -15.34 -21.47 6.25
C ALA A 116 -14.04 -21.06 6.98
N GLY A 117 -14.07 -21.01 8.32
CA GLY A 117 -12.92 -20.66 9.16
C GLY A 117 -12.73 -19.17 9.48
N GLY A 118 -13.65 -18.30 9.05
CA GLY A 118 -13.65 -16.86 9.33
C GLY A 118 -12.59 -16.05 8.56
N TYR A 119 -12.71 -14.73 8.54
CA TYR A 119 -11.80 -13.78 7.88
C TYR A 119 -11.57 -14.06 6.37
N LEU A 120 -12.67 -14.17 5.62
CA LEU A 120 -12.69 -14.31 4.15
C LEU A 120 -12.59 -12.92 3.51
N ASP A 121 -13.52 -12.53 2.65
CA ASP A 121 -13.57 -11.18 2.04
C ASP A 121 -13.81 -10.08 3.07
N ASP A 122 -14.48 -10.43 4.17
CA ASP A 122 -14.77 -9.55 5.29
C ASP A 122 -13.54 -9.18 6.13
N ARG A 123 -12.40 -9.83 5.92
CA ARG A 123 -11.11 -9.37 6.46
C ARG A 123 -10.70 -8.03 5.86
N PHE A 124 -11.06 -7.74 4.61
CA PHE A 124 -10.81 -6.45 3.98
C PHE A 124 -11.81 -5.43 4.51
N ILE A 125 -11.38 -4.67 5.52
CA ILE A 125 -12.27 -3.79 6.30
C ILE A 125 -12.92 -2.66 5.47
N GLN A 126 -12.32 -2.34 4.31
CA GLN A 126 -12.81 -1.34 3.36
C GLN A 126 -13.65 -1.96 2.23
N GLY A 127 -13.87 -3.27 2.25
CA GLY A 127 -14.60 -4.02 1.23
C GLY A 127 -13.72 -4.56 0.11
N VAL A 128 -14.38 -5.23 -0.83
CA VAL A 128 -13.78 -5.94 -1.97
C VAL A 128 -14.39 -5.48 -3.30
N LYS A 129 -13.70 -5.74 -4.40
CA LYS A 129 -14.04 -5.26 -5.76
C LYS A 129 -14.93 -6.22 -6.56
N HIS A 130 -15.77 -6.98 -5.87
CA HIS A 130 -16.77 -7.89 -6.45
C HIS A 130 -18.03 -7.88 -5.58
N ALA A 131 -19.17 -8.28 -6.15
CA ALA A 131 -20.50 -8.10 -5.53
C ALA A 131 -21.06 -9.36 -4.83
N ASP A 132 -20.36 -10.48 -4.94
CA ASP A 132 -20.78 -11.81 -4.46
C ASP A 132 -20.18 -12.19 -3.10
N ALA A 133 -19.55 -11.25 -2.39
CA ALA A 133 -19.12 -11.47 -1.01
C ALA A 133 -20.32 -11.78 -0.11
N TYR A 134 -20.13 -12.69 0.86
CA TYR A 134 -21.19 -13.03 1.81
C TYR A 134 -21.59 -11.82 2.65
N ARG A 135 -22.88 -11.67 2.88
CA ARG A 135 -23.47 -10.58 3.66
C ARG A 135 -24.68 -11.09 4.41
N PHE A 136 -24.81 -10.63 5.65
CA PHE A 136 -26.01 -10.88 6.45
C PHE A 136 -26.92 -9.65 6.39
N TYR A 137 -28.23 -9.86 6.20
CA TYR A 137 -29.21 -8.78 6.10
C TYR A 137 -30.57 -9.10 6.77
N HIS A 138 -30.66 -10.21 7.50
CA HIS A 138 -31.84 -10.61 8.29
C HIS A 138 -31.71 -10.24 9.77
N TRP A 139 -31.04 -9.11 10.06
CA TRP A 139 -30.77 -8.60 11.40
C TRP A 139 -32.02 -8.46 12.29
N ALA A 140 -33.17 -8.18 11.68
CA ALA A 140 -34.43 -8.01 12.40
C ALA A 140 -34.92 -9.28 13.11
N ASN A 141 -34.46 -10.47 12.69
CA ASN A 141 -34.87 -11.77 13.25
C ASN A 141 -34.00 -12.26 14.40
N ILE A 142 -32.99 -11.48 14.80
CA ILE A 142 -31.97 -11.91 15.76
C ILE A 142 -31.79 -10.88 16.87
N ASP A 143 -31.22 -11.32 17.98
CA ASP A 143 -30.94 -10.52 19.18
C ASP A 143 -29.45 -10.38 19.47
N GLY A 144 -28.59 -11.16 18.81
CA GLY A 144 -27.15 -11.09 18.96
C GLY A 144 -26.43 -11.87 17.88
N PHE A 145 -25.22 -11.45 17.55
CA PHE A 145 -24.39 -12.05 16.52
C PHE A 145 -23.01 -12.37 17.08
N ILE A 146 -22.53 -13.59 16.86
CA ILE A 146 -21.22 -14.08 17.26
C ILE A 146 -20.40 -14.26 16.00
N TYR A 147 -19.32 -13.51 15.86
CA TYR A 147 -18.36 -13.70 14.78
C TYR A 147 -17.39 -14.81 15.18
N PHE A 148 -17.49 -15.97 14.52
CA PHE A 148 -16.81 -17.19 14.95
C PHE A 148 -15.66 -17.55 14.01
N SER A 149 -14.56 -18.02 14.59
CA SER A 149 -13.46 -18.67 13.86
C SER A 149 -12.72 -19.64 14.77
N HIS A 150 -11.95 -20.55 14.19
CA HIS A 150 -11.14 -21.54 14.92
C HIS A 150 -9.75 -21.00 15.34
N TYR A 151 -9.66 -19.70 15.63
CA TYR A 151 -8.45 -19.05 16.11
C TYR A 151 -8.58 -18.64 17.56
N LEU A 152 -7.48 -18.77 18.33
CA LEU A 152 -7.44 -18.56 19.79
C LEU A 152 -8.23 -17.32 20.25
N VAL A 153 -8.01 -16.16 19.60
CA VAL A 153 -8.82 -14.96 19.78
C VAL A 153 -9.32 -14.45 18.44
N THR A 154 -10.64 -14.42 18.31
CA THR A 154 -11.37 -13.88 17.16
C THR A 154 -11.87 -12.48 17.49
N ILE A 155 -11.26 -11.47 16.88
CA ILE A 155 -11.74 -10.08 16.92
C ILE A 155 -12.68 -9.87 15.72
N PRO A 156 -13.97 -9.55 15.91
CA PRO A 156 -14.90 -9.32 14.81
C PRO A 156 -14.37 -8.22 13.87
N PRO A 157 -14.34 -8.42 12.54
CA PRO A 157 -14.00 -7.35 11.61
C PRO A 157 -14.95 -6.15 11.77
N PRO A 158 -14.45 -4.91 11.68
CA PRO A 158 -15.26 -3.72 11.94
C PRO A 158 -16.47 -3.60 11.01
N CYS A 159 -16.42 -4.19 9.81
CA CYS A 159 -17.55 -4.20 8.88
C CYS A 159 -18.77 -4.95 9.43
N TRP A 160 -18.55 -6.04 10.16
CA TRP A 160 -19.59 -6.80 10.85
C TRP A 160 -20.13 -6.06 12.07
N THR A 161 -19.24 -5.55 12.92
CA THR A 161 -19.63 -4.77 14.11
C THR A 161 -20.43 -3.53 13.70
N ASN A 162 -19.98 -2.81 12.67
CA ASN A 162 -20.67 -1.64 12.15
C ASN A 162 -22.08 -1.97 11.63
N ALA A 163 -22.23 -3.07 10.90
CA ALA A 163 -23.52 -3.51 10.39
C ALA A 163 -24.44 -3.96 11.52
N ALA A 164 -23.98 -4.80 12.44
CA ALA A 164 -24.75 -5.27 13.59
C ALA A 164 -25.23 -4.09 14.46
N HIS A 165 -24.33 -3.17 14.84
CA HIS A 165 -24.66 -2.00 15.66
C HIS A 165 -25.65 -1.05 14.97
N LYS A 166 -25.56 -0.89 13.64
CA LYS A 166 -26.54 -0.12 12.85
C LYS A 166 -27.95 -0.70 12.97
N HIS A 167 -28.05 -2.02 13.17
CA HIS A 167 -29.31 -2.74 13.40
C HIS A 167 -29.65 -2.94 14.88
N ARG A 168 -28.82 -2.42 15.82
CA ARG A 168 -28.92 -2.59 17.29
C ARG A 168 -28.67 -4.02 17.77
N ILE A 169 -27.89 -4.78 17.01
CA ILE A 169 -27.51 -6.14 17.38
C ILE A 169 -26.13 -6.11 18.03
N PRO A 170 -25.96 -6.63 19.26
CA PRO A 170 -24.66 -6.77 19.88
C PRO A 170 -23.80 -7.79 19.12
N MET A 171 -22.52 -7.49 18.99
CA MET A 171 -21.52 -8.28 18.29
C MET A 171 -20.54 -8.92 19.27
N LEU A 172 -20.44 -10.24 19.29
CA LEU A 172 -19.50 -10.98 20.14
C LEU A 172 -18.33 -11.52 19.32
N GLY A 173 -17.13 -11.43 19.89
CA GLY A 173 -15.97 -12.20 19.42
C GLY A 173 -15.95 -13.62 20.00
N THR A 174 -14.91 -14.38 19.70
CA THR A 174 -14.73 -15.76 20.19
C THR A 174 -13.35 -15.93 20.81
N PHE A 175 -13.29 -16.50 22.01
CA PHE A 175 -12.08 -17.06 22.61
C PHE A 175 -12.22 -18.58 22.61
N ILE A 176 -11.31 -19.28 21.92
CA ILE A 176 -11.41 -20.72 21.73
C ILE A 176 -10.09 -21.44 22.00
N THR A 177 -10.15 -22.60 22.64
CA THR A 177 -9.00 -23.51 22.77
C THR A 177 -9.40 -24.90 22.29
N GLU A 178 -8.62 -25.47 21.37
CA GLU A 178 -8.92 -26.76 20.75
C GLU A 178 -7.68 -27.68 20.79
N TRP A 179 -7.92 -28.99 20.94
CA TRP A 179 -6.89 -30.03 20.82
C TRP A 179 -5.72 -29.89 21.82
N ASP A 180 -4.58 -30.54 21.53
CA ASP A 180 -3.40 -30.56 22.41
C ASP A 180 -2.78 -29.18 22.61
N HIS A 181 -2.81 -28.32 21.58
CA HIS A 181 -2.35 -26.94 21.70
C HIS A 181 -3.24 -26.11 22.64
N GLY A 182 -4.56 -26.29 22.56
CA GLY A 182 -5.52 -25.65 23.47
C GLY A 182 -5.30 -26.05 24.93
N LYS A 183 -5.00 -27.33 25.16
CA LYS A 183 -4.65 -27.84 26.51
C LYS A 183 -3.43 -27.13 27.08
N ALA A 184 -2.35 -27.01 26.31
CA ALA A 184 -1.14 -26.31 26.75
C ALA A 184 -1.39 -24.82 27.05
N ASN A 185 -2.21 -24.15 26.22
CA ASN A 185 -2.62 -22.78 26.47
C ASN A 185 -3.40 -22.66 27.79
N CYS A 186 -4.35 -23.56 28.03
CA CYS A 186 -5.10 -23.61 29.29
C CYS A 186 -4.19 -23.82 30.50
N GLU A 187 -3.26 -24.77 30.46
CA GLU A 187 -2.28 -24.98 31.53
C GLU A 187 -1.46 -23.71 31.82
N GLN A 188 -1.13 -22.94 30.79
CA GLN A 188 -0.39 -21.69 30.95
C GLN A 188 -1.23 -20.59 31.60
N PHE A 189 -2.39 -20.23 31.03
CA PHE A 189 -3.16 -19.09 31.54
C PHE A 189 -3.94 -19.41 32.82
N LEU A 190 -4.27 -20.69 33.08
CA LEU A 190 -4.92 -21.12 34.32
C LEU A 190 -3.93 -21.43 35.46
N SER A 191 -2.62 -21.27 35.24
CA SER A 191 -1.59 -21.60 36.24
C SER A 191 -1.69 -20.82 37.56
N SER A 192 -2.31 -19.64 37.54
CA SER A 192 -2.51 -18.82 38.74
C SER A 192 -3.62 -17.78 38.53
N VAL A 193 -4.14 -17.24 39.63
CA VAL A 193 -5.10 -16.11 39.62
C VAL A 193 -4.60 -14.94 38.79
N ASN A 194 -3.32 -14.57 38.96
CA ASN A 194 -2.72 -13.47 38.21
C ASN A 194 -2.65 -13.75 36.70
N ALA A 195 -2.40 -14.99 36.31
CA ALA A 195 -2.29 -15.37 34.90
C ALA A 195 -3.62 -15.23 34.16
N TYR A 196 -4.70 -15.83 34.68
CA TYR A 196 -6.00 -15.75 34.01
C TYR A 196 -6.63 -14.36 34.14
N THR A 197 -6.37 -13.64 35.23
CA THR A 197 -6.81 -12.23 35.38
C THR A 197 -6.14 -11.34 34.33
N ASN A 198 -4.85 -11.56 34.05
CA ASN A 198 -4.15 -10.84 32.99
C ASN A 198 -4.74 -11.14 31.60
N LEU A 199 -5.06 -12.42 31.31
CA LEU A 199 -5.73 -12.78 30.06
C LEU A 199 -7.13 -12.14 29.95
N ALA A 200 -7.94 -12.22 31.00
CA ALA A 200 -9.27 -11.60 31.03
C ALA A 200 -9.18 -10.09 30.75
N ASN A 201 -8.28 -9.39 31.42
CA ASN A 201 -8.04 -7.95 31.19
C ASN A 201 -7.62 -7.64 29.74
N LYS A 202 -6.86 -8.53 29.09
CA LYS A 202 -6.51 -8.38 27.67
C LYS A 202 -7.74 -8.49 26.77
N LEU A 203 -8.59 -9.49 27.00
CA LEU A 203 -9.82 -9.68 26.24
C LEU A 203 -10.80 -8.50 26.44
N VAL A 204 -10.94 -8.00 27.67
CA VAL A 204 -11.74 -6.79 27.97
C VAL A 204 -11.18 -5.56 27.26
N ALA A 205 -9.86 -5.36 27.30
CA ALA A 205 -9.21 -4.24 26.63
C ALA A 205 -9.40 -4.30 25.10
N MET A 206 -9.36 -5.49 24.49
CA MET A 206 -9.63 -5.68 23.06
C MET A 206 -11.09 -5.34 22.71
N ALA A 207 -12.06 -5.88 23.45
CA ALA A 207 -13.48 -5.58 23.24
C ALA A 207 -13.77 -4.08 23.37
N THR A 208 -13.19 -3.43 24.39
CA THR A 208 -13.34 -1.99 24.61
C THR A 208 -12.72 -1.18 23.48
N TYR A 209 -11.53 -1.56 23.03
CA TYR A 209 -10.79 -0.81 22.02
C TYR A 209 -11.39 -0.95 20.61
N TYR A 210 -11.74 -2.18 20.21
CA TYR A 210 -12.36 -2.46 18.91
C TYR A 210 -13.87 -2.22 18.89
N LYS A 211 -14.47 -1.99 20.07
CA LYS A 211 -15.88 -1.63 20.31
C LYS A 211 -16.86 -2.72 19.88
N PHE A 212 -16.64 -3.96 20.34
CA PHE A 212 -17.62 -5.04 20.25
C PHE A 212 -18.04 -5.47 21.67
N ASP A 213 -19.14 -6.21 21.78
CA ASP A 213 -19.96 -6.26 22.99
C ASP A 213 -19.76 -7.51 23.85
N GLY A 214 -18.69 -8.28 23.62
CA GLY A 214 -18.31 -9.40 24.49
C GLY A 214 -17.83 -10.64 23.74
N TRP A 215 -17.99 -11.80 24.36
CA TRP A 215 -17.24 -13.01 24.01
C TRP A 215 -18.05 -14.29 24.12
N LEU A 216 -17.95 -15.17 23.12
CA LEU A 216 -18.18 -16.60 23.29
C LEU A 216 -16.88 -17.26 23.78
N ILE A 217 -16.96 -17.99 24.89
CA ILE A 217 -15.87 -18.78 25.47
C ILE A 217 -16.11 -20.25 25.11
N ASN A 218 -15.24 -20.81 24.26
CA ASN A 218 -15.34 -22.20 23.82
C ASN A 218 -14.07 -22.99 24.17
N ILE A 219 -14.15 -23.92 25.13
CA ILE A 219 -13.00 -24.72 25.58
C ILE A 219 -13.19 -26.16 25.12
N GLU A 220 -12.64 -26.50 23.96
CA GLU A 220 -12.79 -27.80 23.28
C GLU A 220 -11.59 -28.72 23.55
N ASN A 221 -11.08 -28.72 24.79
CA ASN A 221 -9.99 -29.60 25.23
C ASN A 221 -10.13 -29.97 26.71
N ILE A 222 -9.52 -31.09 27.10
CA ILE A 222 -9.50 -31.54 28.49
C ILE A 222 -8.72 -30.55 29.36
N ILE A 223 -9.22 -30.31 30.59
CA ILE A 223 -8.62 -29.47 31.62
C ILE A 223 -8.20 -30.33 32.80
N GLN A 224 -7.02 -30.07 33.37
CA GLN A 224 -6.59 -30.78 34.58
C GLN A 224 -7.53 -30.41 35.74
N VAL A 225 -7.90 -31.40 36.56
CA VAL A 225 -8.94 -31.24 37.60
C VAL A 225 -8.63 -30.12 38.59
N ASP A 226 -7.37 -29.89 38.91
CA ASP A 226 -6.87 -28.82 39.78
C ASP A 226 -6.95 -27.42 39.15
N LEU A 227 -7.06 -27.33 37.82
CA LEU A 227 -7.20 -26.08 37.08
C LEU A 227 -8.66 -25.69 36.79
N VAL A 228 -9.63 -26.58 37.03
CA VAL A 228 -11.06 -26.31 36.76
C VAL A 228 -11.57 -25.12 37.58
N ALA A 229 -11.17 -25.02 38.86
CA ALA A 229 -11.51 -23.88 39.70
C ALA A 229 -10.97 -22.55 39.14
N ASN A 230 -9.77 -22.58 38.55
CA ASN A 230 -9.19 -21.41 37.90
C ASN A 230 -9.90 -21.07 36.60
N LEU A 231 -10.43 -22.06 35.86
CA LEU A 231 -11.22 -21.82 34.66
C LEU A 231 -12.56 -21.15 34.99
N ILE A 232 -13.24 -21.61 36.05
CA ILE A 232 -14.45 -20.95 36.55
C ILE A 232 -14.13 -19.51 36.98
N GLY A 233 -13.02 -19.31 37.72
CA GLY A 233 -12.55 -17.99 38.12
C GLY A 233 -12.18 -17.07 36.94
N PHE A 234 -11.64 -17.63 35.86
CA PHE A 234 -11.37 -16.89 34.63
C PHE A 234 -12.65 -16.37 33.98
N VAL A 235 -13.66 -17.23 33.83
CA VAL A 235 -14.96 -16.85 33.25
C VAL A 235 -15.64 -15.79 34.13
N ASP A 236 -15.65 -15.98 35.45
CA ASP A 236 -16.23 -15.02 36.40
C ASP A 236 -15.58 -13.63 36.30
N ILE A 237 -14.25 -13.56 36.35
CA ILE A 237 -13.53 -12.29 36.23
C ILE A 237 -13.77 -11.66 34.85
N LEU A 238 -13.72 -12.44 33.78
CA LEU A 238 -13.97 -11.93 32.43
C LEU A 238 -15.38 -11.32 32.32
N THR A 239 -16.41 -12.02 32.79
CA THR A 239 -17.80 -11.54 32.80
C THR A 239 -17.92 -10.23 33.58
N GLN A 240 -17.40 -10.19 34.81
CA GLN A 240 -17.48 -8.99 35.67
C GLN A 240 -16.73 -7.79 35.08
N GLU A 241 -15.51 -7.98 34.58
CA GLU A 241 -14.71 -6.90 34.00
C GLU A 241 -15.28 -6.42 32.66
N MET A 242 -15.88 -7.31 31.87
CA MET A 242 -16.61 -6.95 30.66
C MET A 242 -17.78 -6.01 31.01
N HIS A 243 -18.63 -6.34 32.00
CA HIS A 243 -19.74 -5.47 32.39
C HIS A 243 -19.28 -4.12 32.97
N ARG A 244 -18.13 -4.10 33.67
CA ARG A 244 -17.53 -2.86 34.18
C ARG A 244 -17.05 -1.95 33.05
N ALA A 245 -16.44 -2.53 32.02
CA ALA A 245 -15.90 -1.77 30.89
C ALA A 245 -16.97 -1.38 29.86
N ILE A 246 -17.91 -2.28 29.57
CA ILE A 246 -18.94 -2.14 28.54
C ILE A 246 -20.30 -2.53 29.15
N PRO A 247 -21.08 -1.55 29.65
CA PRO A 247 -22.40 -1.83 30.21
C PRO A 247 -23.34 -2.49 29.19
N GLY A 248 -23.84 -3.68 29.54
CA GLY A 248 -24.69 -4.49 28.65
C GLY A 248 -23.92 -5.50 27.77
N SER A 249 -22.61 -5.65 27.97
CA SER A 249 -21.84 -6.71 27.31
C SER A 249 -22.32 -8.11 27.68
N THR A 250 -22.01 -9.10 26.84
CA THR A 250 -22.39 -10.50 27.05
C THR A 250 -21.18 -11.43 26.97
N VAL A 251 -20.99 -12.28 27.97
CA VAL A 251 -20.03 -13.39 27.97
C VAL A 251 -20.79 -14.72 28.01
N LEU A 252 -20.67 -15.53 26.96
CA LEU A 252 -21.35 -16.81 26.82
C LEU A 252 -20.38 -17.96 27.02
N TRP A 253 -20.80 -19.00 27.75
CA TRP A 253 -20.07 -20.25 27.87
C TRP A 253 -20.60 -21.29 26.87
N TYR A 254 -19.73 -21.96 26.13
CA TYR A 254 -20.12 -23.10 25.30
C TYR A 254 -20.11 -24.41 26.13
N ASP A 255 -21.19 -25.19 26.05
CA ASP A 255 -21.39 -26.45 26.75
C ASP A 255 -20.38 -27.53 26.32
N SER A 256 -19.18 -27.48 26.90
CA SER A 256 -18.01 -28.28 26.51
C SER A 256 -17.39 -28.99 27.72
N VAL A 257 -16.50 -28.32 28.45
CA VAL A 257 -15.84 -28.88 29.64
C VAL A 257 -16.80 -28.86 30.83
N ILE A 258 -16.89 -29.98 31.53
CA ILE A 258 -17.66 -30.12 32.77
C ILE A 258 -16.79 -29.85 34.01
N ASN A 259 -17.42 -29.74 35.18
CA ASN A 259 -16.80 -29.45 36.47
C ASN A 259 -15.69 -30.44 36.93
N SER A 260 -15.54 -31.58 36.25
CA SER A 260 -14.44 -32.54 36.46
C SER A 260 -13.20 -32.26 35.59
N GLY A 261 -13.29 -31.32 34.64
CA GLY A 261 -12.26 -31.01 33.65
C GLY A 261 -12.34 -31.86 32.38
N LYS A 262 -13.24 -32.85 32.33
CA LYS A 262 -13.49 -33.65 31.12
C LYS A 262 -14.21 -32.81 30.06
N LEU A 263 -13.83 -32.97 28.80
CA LEU A 263 -14.61 -32.49 27.66
C LEU A 263 -15.81 -33.42 27.44
N ASP A 264 -17.02 -32.96 27.73
CA ASP A 264 -18.25 -33.77 27.73
C ASP A 264 -19.52 -32.90 27.56
N TRP A 265 -19.91 -32.67 26.31
CA TRP A 265 -21.08 -31.84 25.96
C TRP A 265 -22.39 -32.44 26.50
N GLN A 266 -23.07 -31.73 27.39
CA GLN A 266 -24.25 -32.25 28.08
C GLN A 266 -25.54 -32.13 27.27
N ASN A 267 -25.59 -31.19 26.32
CA ASN A 267 -26.78 -30.78 25.56
C ASN A 267 -27.93 -30.26 26.43
N GLU A 268 -27.63 -29.92 27.69
CA GLU A 268 -28.54 -29.39 28.69
C GLU A 268 -27.76 -28.63 29.76
N VAL A 269 -28.44 -27.80 30.53
CA VAL A 269 -27.85 -27.27 31.78
C VAL A 269 -28.16 -28.23 32.92
N ASN A 270 -27.13 -28.69 33.62
CA ASN A 270 -27.26 -29.59 34.76
C ASN A 270 -26.11 -29.38 35.76
N GLU A 271 -26.03 -30.19 36.82
CA GLU A 271 -25.01 -30.06 37.87
C GLU A 271 -23.55 -30.15 37.38
N LEU A 272 -23.32 -30.73 36.19
CA LEU A 272 -21.98 -30.91 35.63
C LEU A 272 -21.42 -29.65 34.96
N ASN A 273 -22.28 -28.78 34.41
CA ASN A 273 -21.87 -27.54 33.73
C ASN A 273 -22.45 -26.26 34.37
N ARG A 274 -23.36 -26.38 35.36
CA ARG A 274 -23.98 -25.25 36.06
C ARG A 274 -22.98 -24.24 36.61
N SER A 275 -21.82 -24.69 37.10
CA SER A 275 -20.79 -23.80 37.62
C SER A 275 -20.29 -22.77 36.61
N PHE A 276 -20.35 -23.07 35.31
CA PHE A 276 -20.00 -22.12 34.24
C PHE A 276 -21.19 -21.23 33.85
N PHE A 277 -22.40 -21.78 33.85
CA PHE A 277 -23.64 -21.00 33.65
C PHE A 277 -23.80 -19.91 34.72
N ASP A 278 -23.52 -20.23 35.99
CA ASP A 278 -23.69 -19.31 37.11
C ASP A 278 -22.74 -18.10 37.06
N VAL A 279 -21.56 -18.23 36.41
CA VAL A 279 -20.53 -17.17 36.33
C VAL A 279 -20.43 -16.48 34.96
N SER A 280 -21.32 -16.81 34.03
CA SER A 280 -21.42 -16.21 32.69
C SER A 280 -22.80 -15.62 32.45
N ASP A 281 -22.97 -14.82 31.39
CA ASP A 281 -24.27 -14.22 31.03
C ASP A 281 -25.24 -15.21 30.39
N GLY A 282 -24.75 -16.36 29.96
CA GLY A 282 -25.58 -17.46 29.49
C GLY A 282 -24.76 -18.63 28.96
N ILE A 283 -25.43 -19.73 28.68
CA ILE A 283 -24.82 -20.96 28.16
C ILE A 283 -25.35 -21.28 26.78
N PHE A 284 -24.42 -21.54 25.86
CA PHE A 284 -24.65 -22.04 24.52
C PHE A 284 -24.57 -23.57 24.57
N LEU A 285 -25.71 -24.25 24.49
CA LEU A 285 -25.78 -25.71 24.54
C LEU A 285 -25.28 -26.33 23.24
N ASN A 286 -24.71 -27.54 23.32
CA ASN A 286 -24.37 -28.33 22.15
C ASN A 286 -25.62 -28.81 21.39
N TYR A 287 -25.45 -29.33 20.17
CA TYR A 287 -26.51 -29.53 19.18
C TYR A 287 -27.32 -30.83 19.30
N THR A 288 -26.89 -31.78 20.15
CA THR A 288 -27.45 -33.15 20.21
C THR A 288 -28.44 -33.35 21.36
N TRP A 289 -29.35 -32.40 21.56
CA TRP A 289 -30.38 -32.42 22.60
C TRP A 289 -31.67 -33.14 22.18
N ASN A 290 -32.51 -33.50 23.16
CA ASN A 290 -33.89 -33.95 22.99
C ASN A 290 -34.86 -33.16 23.89
N ASP A 291 -36.18 -33.37 23.75
CA ASP A 291 -37.20 -32.61 24.50
C ASP A 291 -37.03 -32.70 26.02
N ASN A 292 -36.54 -33.83 26.56
CA ASN A 292 -36.28 -33.97 27.99
C ASN A 292 -35.08 -33.12 28.44
N ASN A 293 -34.03 -33.01 27.61
CA ASN A 293 -32.91 -32.11 27.87
C ASN A 293 -33.35 -30.66 27.94
N LEU A 294 -34.19 -30.23 26.99
CA LEU A 294 -34.73 -28.88 26.93
C LEU A 294 -35.61 -28.57 28.13
N GLN A 295 -36.52 -29.48 28.48
CA GLN A 295 -37.39 -29.33 29.64
C GLN A 295 -36.59 -29.16 30.94
N ARG A 296 -35.60 -30.01 31.19
CA ARG A 296 -34.73 -29.89 32.38
C ARG A 296 -33.95 -28.59 32.40
N SER A 297 -33.42 -28.18 31.24
CA SER A 297 -32.69 -26.91 31.12
C SER A 297 -33.59 -25.71 31.44
N ARG A 298 -34.84 -25.74 30.95
CA ARG A 298 -35.85 -24.70 31.22
C ARG A 298 -36.16 -24.61 32.71
N GLU A 299 -36.44 -25.74 33.35
CA GLU A 299 -36.75 -25.79 34.79
C GLU A 299 -35.58 -25.26 35.64
N LEU A 300 -34.35 -25.66 35.31
CA LEU A 300 -33.15 -25.18 36.02
C LEU A 300 -32.92 -23.68 35.81
N ALA A 301 -33.09 -23.19 34.59
CA ALA A 301 -32.97 -21.77 34.26
C ALA A 301 -34.00 -20.91 35.01
N GLU A 302 -35.25 -21.37 35.11
CA GLU A 302 -36.30 -20.72 35.90
C GLU A 302 -35.97 -20.69 37.39
N GLN A 303 -35.50 -21.81 37.96
CA GLN A 303 -35.07 -21.88 39.36
C GLN A 303 -33.90 -20.93 39.66
N SER A 304 -33.07 -20.64 38.65
CA SER A 304 -31.95 -19.72 38.75
C SER A 304 -32.34 -18.26 38.44
N GLY A 305 -33.62 -17.99 38.16
CA GLY A 305 -34.12 -16.65 37.81
C GLY A 305 -33.64 -16.14 36.44
N ARG A 306 -33.14 -17.03 35.58
CA ARG A 306 -32.50 -16.72 34.29
C ARG A 306 -33.13 -17.49 33.12
N PRO A 307 -34.47 -17.38 32.94
CA PRO A 307 -35.25 -18.24 32.04
C PRO A 307 -34.81 -18.24 30.57
N TYR A 308 -34.14 -17.17 30.11
CA TYR A 308 -33.79 -16.96 28.71
C TYR A 308 -32.29 -16.97 28.42
N ASP A 309 -31.46 -17.29 29.41
CA ASP A 309 -30.00 -17.29 29.27
C ASP A 309 -29.44 -18.67 28.88
N VAL A 310 -30.33 -19.61 28.58
CA VAL A 310 -29.98 -20.90 27.97
C VAL A 310 -30.27 -20.83 26.47
N TYR A 311 -29.21 -20.84 25.68
CA TYR A 311 -29.24 -20.75 24.23
C TYR A 311 -29.02 -22.15 23.64
N VAL A 312 -30.09 -22.77 23.16
CA VAL A 312 -30.07 -24.10 22.58
C VAL A 312 -29.36 -24.06 21.23
N GLY A 313 -28.24 -24.78 21.11
CA GLY A 313 -27.49 -24.86 19.88
C GLY A 313 -28.28 -25.55 18.77
N VAL A 314 -28.27 -24.96 17.58
CA VAL A 314 -28.86 -25.51 16.36
C VAL A 314 -27.81 -25.47 15.25
N ASP A 315 -27.26 -26.61 14.87
CA ASP A 315 -26.29 -26.71 13.77
C ASP A 315 -26.99 -26.81 12.41
N VAL A 316 -26.86 -25.76 11.60
CA VAL A 316 -27.46 -25.67 10.27
C VAL A 316 -26.86 -26.71 9.31
N TYR A 317 -25.65 -27.23 9.57
CA TYR A 317 -25.09 -28.33 8.78
C TYR A 317 -25.66 -29.71 9.14
N GLY A 318 -26.46 -29.78 10.22
CA GLY A 318 -27.22 -30.97 10.58
C GLY A 318 -26.41 -32.06 11.31
N ARG A 319 -25.24 -31.75 11.88
CA ARG A 319 -24.42 -32.75 12.59
C ARG A 319 -25.09 -33.12 13.93
N GLY A 320 -25.94 -34.14 13.89
CA GLY A 320 -26.66 -34.63 15.07
C GLY A 320 -27.81 -33.72 15.56
N CYS A 321 -28.07 -32.61 14.86
CA CYS A 321 -29.14 -31.68 15.18
C CYS A 321 -30.50 -32.19 14.70
N ARG A 322 -31.56 -31.92 15.47
CA ARG A 322 -32.95 -32.21 15.09
C ARG A 322 -33.29 -31.58 13.72
N GLY A 323 -34.03 -32.31 12.89
CA GLY A 323 -34.39 -31.89 11.53
C GLY A 323 -33.29 -32.06 10.47
N GLY A 324 -32.05 -32.35 10.86
CA GLY A 324 -30.94 -32.63 9.92
C GLY A 324 -30.36 -31.42 9.20
N GLY A 325 -30.62 -30.20 9.69
CA GLY A 325 -30.03 -28.95 9.16
C GLY A 325 -30.66 -28.44 7.86
N GLY A 326 -29.94 -27.56 7.16
CA GLY A 326 -30.39 -26.88 5.93
C GLY A 326 -31.72 -26.15 6.13
N PHE A 327 -32.63 -26.25 5.16
CA PHE A 327 -33.97 -25.67 5.27
C PHE A 327 -34.84 -26.28 6.39
N ASN A 328 -34.47 -27.46 6.92
CA ASN A 328 -35.18 -28.09 8.03
C ASN A 328 -34.71 -27.58 9.40
N THR A 329 -33.74 -26.67 9.45
CA THR A 329 -33.31 -25.95 10.67
C THR A 329 -34.50 -25.39 11.46
N LYS A 330 -35.56 -24.98 10.75
CA LYS A 330 -36.83 -24.53 11.34
C LYS A 330 -37.42 -25.50 12.37
N GLU A 331 -37.26 -26.81 12.20
CA GLU A 331 -37.80 -27.81 13.13
C GLU A 331 -37.12 -27.74 14.50
N ALA A 332 -35.79 -27.56 14.50
CA ALA A 332 -35.00 -27.42 15.72
C ALA A 332 -35.29 -26.08 16.44
N VAL A 333 -35.39 -24.99 15.67
CA VAL A 333 -35.76 -23.67 16.19
C VAL A 333 -37.17 -23.69 16.77
N HIS A 334 -38.15 -24.22 16.04
CA HIS A 334 -39.54 -24.34 16.51
C HIS A 334 -39.64 -25.15 17.79
N THR A 335 -38.99 -26.33 17.85
CA THR A 335 -38.99 -27.18 19.05
C THR A 335 -38.38 -26.44 20.25
N THR A 336 -37.28 -25.71 20.04
CA THR A 336 -36.66 -24.88 21.08
C THR A 336 -37.64 -23.82 21.63
N ARG A 337 -38.39 -23.16 20.74
CA ARG A 337 -39.39 -22.16 21.12
C ARG A 337 -40.58 -22.75 21.85
N MET A 338 -41.01 -23.96 21.51
CA MET A 338 -42.05 -24.67 22.25
C MET A 338 -41.68 -24.92 23.73
N HIS A 339 -40.40 -25.01 24.04
CA HIS A 339 -39.88 -25.08 25.42
C HIS A 339 -39.59 -23.71 26.06
N ASN A 340 -39.93 -22.61 25.40
CA ASN A 340 -39.69 -21.24 25.86
C ASN A 340 -38.21 -20.95 26.18
N LEU A 341 -37.29 -21.53 25.38
CA LEU A 341 -35.84 -21.36 25.50
C LEU A 341 -35.28 -20.48 24.39
N SER A 342 -34.14 -19.83 24.66
CA SER A 342 -33.38 -19.09 23.64
C SER A 342 -32.70 -20.06 22.66
N VAL A 343 -32.38 -19.59 21.46
CA VAL A 343 -31.79 -20.42 20.40
C VAL A 343 -30.48 -19.80 19.92
N ALA A 344 -29.54 -20.64 19.52
CA ALA A 344 -28.24 -20.27 19.01
C ALA A 344 -27.99 -21.00 17.68
N ILE A 345 -28.18 -20.30 16.56
CA ILE A 345 -28.07 -20.87 15.22
C ILE A 345 -26.62 -20.85 14.79
N PHE A 346 -26.00 -22.03 14.64
CA PHE A 346 -24.61 -22.20 14.26
C PHE A 346 -24.47 -22.48 12.76
N GLY A 347 -23.60 -21.75 12.09
CA GLY A 347 -23.25 -21.99 10.68
C GLY A 347 -24.33 -21.55 9.69
N GLN A 348 -24.99 -20.41 9.94
CA GLN A 348 -26.06 -19.90 9.06
C GLN A 348 -25.58 -19.58 7.62
N GLY A 349 -24.26 -19.45 7.40
CA GLY A 349 -23.66 -19.28 6.08
C GLY A 349 -23.87 -20.46 5.12
N TRP A 350 -24.47 -21.56 5.60
CA TRP A 350 -24.78 -22.78 4.84
C TRP A 350 -25.39 -22.52 3.45
N ALA A 351 -26.36 -21.60 3.31
CA ALA A 351 -27.00 -21.33 2.02
C ALA A 351 -26.00 -20.80 0.98
N HIS A 352 -25.01 -20.01 1.43
CA HIS A 352 -23.95 -19.51 0.58
C HIS A 352 -22.86 -20.56 0.28
N GLU A 353 -22.60 -21.47 1.22
CA GLU A 353 -21.56 -22.50 1.07
C GLU A 353 -22.02 -23.76 0.32
N ARG A 354 -23.31 -24.12 0.40
CA ARG A 354 -23.82 -25.41 -0.11
C ARG A 354 -24.76 -25.30 -1.29
N LEU A 355 -25.35 -24.13 -1.55
CA LEU A 355 -26.26 -23.91 -2.68
C LEU A 355 -25.59 -23.05 -3.76
N ASP A 356 -26.26 -22.91 -4.90
CA ASP A 356 -25.75 -22.07 -5.99
C ASP A 356 -25.74 -20.60 -5.57
N LYS A 357 -24.59 -19.94 -5.77
CA LYS A 357 -24.38 -18.53 -5.46
C LYS A 357 -25.22 -17.60 -6.35
N VAL A 358 -25.58 -18.03 -7.55
CA VAL A 358 -26.46 -17.27 -8.46
C VAL A 358 -27.82 -17.01 -7.80
N ASP A 359 -28.33 -17.99 -7.07
CA ASP A 359 -29.62 -17.91 -6.37
C ASP A 359 -29.48 -17.58 -4.87
N PHE A 360 -28.30 -17.11 -4.43
CA PHE A 360 -28.01 -16.87 -3.02
C PHE A 360 -29.10 -16.05 -2.31
N LEU A 361 -29.52 -14.91 -2.89
CA LEU A 361 -30.56 -14.06 -2.32
C LEU A 361 -31.89 -14.80 -2.10
N GLN A 362 -32.31 -15.61 -3.08
CA GLN A 362 -33.56 -16.35 -3.00
C GLN A 362 -33.46 -17.45 -1.94
N ASN A 363 -32.33 -18.15 -1.90
CA ASN A 363 -32.07 -19.22 -0.94
C ASN A 363 -31.95 -18.70 0.50
N GLU A 364 -31.25 -17.59 0.70
CA GLU A 364 -31.10 -16.93 2.00
C GLU A 364 -32.46 -16.40 2.50
N ASN A 365 -33.21 -15.70 1.64
CA ASN A 365 -34.56 -15.23 1.99
C ASN A 365 -35.48 -16.39 2.35
N ARG A 366 -35.44 -17.49 1.59
CA ARG A 366 -36.24 -18.69 1.87
C ARG A 366 -35.85 -19.34 3.20
N PHE A 367 -34.56 -19.43 3.49
CA PHE A 367 -34.05 -19.96 4.75
C PHE A 367 -34.60 -19.15 5.93
N TRP A 368 -34.48 -17.83 5.89
CA TRP A 368 -34.97 -16.95 6.96
C TRP A 368 -36.48 -16.83 7.03
N GLN A 369 -37.19 -16.94 5.90
CA GLN A 369 -38.65 -17.00 5.88
C GLN A 369 -39.16 -18.20 6.68
N TYR A 370 -38.51 -19.36 6.56
CA TYR A 370 -38.86 -20.55 7.35
C TYR A 370 -38.56 -20.43 8.85
N LEU A 371 -37.60 -19.60 9.25
CA LEU A 371 -37.25 -19.37 10.65
C LEU A 371 -38.07 -18.24 11.29
N SER A 372 -38.55 -17.30 10.46
CA SER A 372 -39.20 -16.08 10.91
C SER A 372 -40.39 -16.25 11.87
N PRO A 373 -41.27 -17.27 11.74
CA PRO A 373 -42.40 -17.41 12.66
C PRO A 373 -41.97 -17.68 14.11
N ASP A 374 -40.79 -18.29 14.29
CA ASP A 374 -40.23 -18.66 15.59
C ASP A 374 -39.12 -17.68 16.05
N CYS A 375 -38.85 -16.65 15.25
CA CYS A 375 -37.86 -15.62 15.54
C CYS A 375 -38.54 -14.28 15.88
N PRO A 376 -38.07 -13.58 16.93
CA PRO A 376 -38.61 -12.28 17.28
C PRO A 376 -38.19 -11.25 16.23
N CYS A 377 -39.17 -10.54 15.65
CA CYS A 377 -38.91 -9.45 14.70
C CYS A 377 -38.76 -8.12 15.45
N GLN A 378 -37.63 -7.43 15.30
CA GLN A 378 -37.39 -6.13 15.90
C GLN A 378 -37.82 -4.97 14.97
N GLY A 379 -38.65 -4.05 15.46
CA GLY A 379 -39.11 -2.86 14.71
C GLY A 379 -38.00 -1.83 14.48
N LEU A 380 -37.93 -1.22 13.29
CA LEU A 380 -36.71 -0.58 12.75
C LEU A 380 -36.56 0.93 13.02
N LEU A 381 -37.61 1.63 13.47
CA LEU A 381 -37.59 3.09 13.52
C LEU A 381 -37.00 3.58 14.83
N SER A 382 -35.76 4.07 14.74
CA SER A 382 -35.22 5.09 15.65
C SER A 382 -35.05 6.38 14.85
N GLN A 383 -35.48 7.51 15.41
CA GLN A 383 -35.26 8.80 14.78
C GLN A 383 -33.84 9.30 15.12
N PRO A 384 -33.11 9.89 14.15
CA PRO A 384 -33.43 10.05 12.74
C PRO A 384 -33.23 8.75 11.93
N LEU A 385 -34.08 8.50 10.93
CA LEU A 385 -33.99 7.36 10.01
C LEU A 385 -33.55 7.80 8.61
N TRP A 386 -32.57 7.08 8.07
CA TRP A 386 -32.13 7.15 6.68
C TRP A 386 -32.17 5.75 6.10
N TRP A 387 -33.25 5.43 5.40
CA TRP A 387 -33.45 4.12 4.84
C TRP A 387 -33.24 4.15 3.33
N HIS A 388 -32.38 3.26 2.84
CA HIS A 388 -32.28 2.86 1.45
C HIS A 388 -32.17 1.33 1.42
N CYS A 389 -32.37 0.68 0.27
CA CYS A 389 -32.38 -0.79 0.19
C CYS A 389 -31.01 -1.37 -0.18
N CYS A 390 -29.91 -0.74 0.26
CA CYS A 390 -28.56 -1.19 -0.09
C CYS A 390 -28.08 -2.25 0.90
N GLN A 391 -27.84 -3.46 0.42
CA GLN A 391 -27.35 -4.55 1.27
C GLN A 391 -25.83 -4.50 1.54
N GLY A 392 -25.14 -3.44 1.14
CA GLY A 392 -23.69 -3.31 1.26
C GLY A 392 -22.93 -3.90 0.07
N CYS A 393 -23.57 -4.11 -1.08
CA CYS A 393 -22.92 -4.45 -2.33
C CYS A 393 -23.70 -3.90 -3.53
N GLY A 394 -23.09 -3.92 -4.72
CA GLY A 394 -23.72 -3.54 -5.97
C GLY A 394 -22.83 -3.77 -7.18
N GLN A 395 -23.44 -3.83 -8.37
CA GLN A 395 -22.71 -3.84 -9.65
C GLN A 395 -22.14 -2.45 -9.99
N LYS A 396 -22.78 -1.42 -9.45
CA LYS A 396 -22.41 -0.01 -9.54
C LYS A 396 -22.61 0.65 -8.18
N MET A 397 -21.97 1.78 -7.94
CA MET A 397 -22.26 2.64 -6.79
C MET A 397 -22.98 3.90 -7.25
N PHE A 398 -24.07 4.22 -6.56
CA PHE A 398 -24.90 5.38 -6.85
C PHE A 398 -24.88 6.38 -5.70
N VAL A 399 -24.82 7.66 -6.06
CA VAL A 399 -25.02 8.79 -5.16
C VAL A 399 -26.01 9.75 -5.83
N HIS A 400 -27.12 10.03 -5.15
CA HIS A 400 -28.25 10.85 -5.64
C HIS A 400 -28.77 10.44 -7.04
N GLY A 401 -28.79 9.14 -7.31
CA GLY A 401 -29.22 8.56 -8.58
C GLY A 401 -28.17 8.55 -9.70
N LYS A 402 -26.97 9.10 -9.47
CA LYS A 402 -25.85 9.08 -10.43
C LYS A 402 -24.89 7.96 -10.11
N VAL A 403 -24.39 7.30 -11.15
CA VAL A 403 -23.27 6.35 -11.03
C VAL A 403 -22.00 7.13 -10.69
N VAL A 404 -21.41 6.84 -9.52
CA VAL A 404 -20.10 7.35 -9.11
C VAL A 404 -19.00 6.31 -9.27
N GLN A 405 -19.36 5.03 -9.18
CA GLN A 405 -18.45 3.91 -9.49
C GLN A 405 -19.15 2.94 -10.43
N ASP A 406 -18.58 2.73 -11.62
CA ASP A 406 -19.11 1.81 -12.64
C ASP A 406 -18.40 0.45 -12.61
N SER A 407 -18.21 -0.09 -11.41
CA SER A 407 -17.63 -1.42 -11.19
C SER A 407 -18.20 -2.10 -9.95
N PRO A 408 -18.25 -3.46 -9.92
CA PRO A 408 -18.79 -4.20 -8.79
C PRO A 408 -18.05 -3.94 -7.49
N TRP A 409 -18.77 -3.99 -6.37
CA TRP A 409 -18.22 -3.77 -5.03
C TRP A 409 -19.05 -4.46 -3.95
N SER A 410 -18.39 -4.78 -2.83
CA SER A 410 -19.02 -5.19 -1.57
C SER A 410 -18.30 -4.57 -0.38
N ASN A 411 -19.03 -3.91 0.50
CA ASN A 411 -18.57 -3.44 1.79
C ASN A 411 -19.76 -3.43 2.78
N LEU A 412 -19.76 -4.37 3.72
CA LEU A 412 -20.84 -4.55 4.68
C LEU A 412 -21.02 -3.32 5.60
N SER A 413 -19.97 -2.51 5.85
CA SER A 413 -20.11 -1.25 6.60
C SER A 413 -21.07 -0.27 5.93
N LEU A 414 -21.17 -0.32 4.59
CA LEU A 414 -22.04 0.54 3.77
C LEU A 414 -23.47 0.00 3.63
N GLN A 415 -23.77 -1.16 4.22
CA GLN A 415 -25.13 -1.69 4.28
C GLN A 415 -26.06 -0.69 5.00
N SER A 416 -27.19 -0.34 4.41
CA SER A 416 -28.22 0.43 5.11
C SER A 416 -28.95 -0.41 6.14
N VAL A 417 -29.75 0.24 6.97
CA VAL A 417 -30.72 -0.47 7.82
C VAL A 417 -31.64 -1.35 6.95
N GLN A 418 -31.72 -2.64 7.24
CA GLN A 418 -32.45 -3.66 6.48
C GLN A 418 -33.83 -3.90 7.07
N SER A 419 -34.85 -4.07 6.21
CA SER A 419 -36.23 -4.34 6.64
C SER A 419 -36.59 -5.81 6.49
N ALA A 420 -37.15 -6.42 7.55
CA ALA A 420 -37.68 -7.79 7.49
C ALA A 420 -38.71 -7.94 6.36
N MET A 421 -39.65 -6.99 6.28
CA MET A 421 -40.73 -6.97 5.29
C MET A 421 -40.20 -7.04 3.86
N VAL A 422 -39.17 -6.24 3.56
CA VAL A 422 -38.57 -6.16 2.22
C VAL A 422 -37.84 -7.45 1.84
N ASN A 423 -37.28 -8.16 2.81
CA ASN A 423 -36.49 -9.38 2.62
C ASN A 423 -37.36 -10.65 2.63
N GLY A 424 -38.69 -10.52 2.46
CA GLY A 424 -39.62 -11.66 2.37
C GLY A 424 -39.96 -12.33 3.71
N VAL A 425 -39.62 -11.67 4.83
CA VAL A 425 -39.81 -12.18 6.20
C VAL A 425 -40.93 -11.37 6.85
N GLY A 426 -42.03 -12.03 7.25
CA GLY A 426 -43.19 -11.40 7.87
C GLY A 426 -44.47 -11.35 7.02
N GLN A 427 -44.52 -12.07 5.89
CA GLN A 427 -45.78 -12.33 5.18
C GLN A 427 -46.48 -13.53 5.82
N THR A 428 -47.58 -13.29 6.52
CA THR A 428 -48.46 -14.35 7.00
C THR A 428 -49.60 -14.57 6.01
N GLU A 429 -50.19 -15.76 5.96
CA GLU A 429 -51.41 -16.03 5.16
C GLU A 429 -52.60 -15.12 5.57
N GLU A 430 -52.52 -14.43 6.71
CA GLU A 430 -53.55 -13.53 7.24
C GLU A 430 -53.47 -12.08 6.74
N ASP A 431 -52.43 -11.68 6.00
CA ASP A 431 -52.24 -10.29 5.51
C ASP A 431 -53.15 -9.87 4.33
N GLY A 432 -54.18 -10.68 4.02
CA GLY A 432 -55.22 -10.35 3.04
C GLY A 432 -54.90 -10.75 1.58
N PRO A 433 -55.88 -10.64 0.67
CA PRO A 433 -55.86 -11.21 -0.69
C PRO A 433 -54.87 -10.57 -1.70
N ASP A 434 -53.96 -9.69 -1.24
CA ASP A 434 -53.09 -8.88 -2.09
C ASP A 434 -51.62 -9.38 -2.16
N THR A 435 -51.25 -10.43 -1.42
CA THR A 435 -49.88 -10.99 -1.44
C THR A 435 -49.52 -11.69 -2.75
N ASP A 436 -50.48 -12.34 -3.42
CA ASP A 436 -50.30 -12.90 -4.78
C ASP A 436 -50.13 -11.82 -5.87
N GLN A 437 -50.42 -10.56 -5.53
CA GLN A 437 -50.38 -9.43 -6.46
C GLN A 437 -49.06 -8.65 -6.39
N CYS A 438 -48.26 -8.78 -5.32
CA CYS A 438 -47.02 -8.01 -5.13
C CYS A 438 -45.80 -8.91 -4.92
N SER A 439 -44.67 -8.56 -5.56
CA SER A 439 -43.37 -9.19 -5.28
C SER A 439 -42.27 -8.13 -5.14
N THR A 440 -41.32 -8.38 -4.23
CA THR A 440 -40.17 -7.52 -4.00
C THR A 440 -38.88 -8.17 -4.48
N SER A 441 -37.98 -7.34 -4.98
CA SER A 441 -36.61 -7.73 -5.32
C SER A 441 -35.67 -6.53 -5.18
N LEU A 442 -34.36 -6.78 -5.21
CA LEU A 442 -33.36 -5.73 -5.28
C LEU A 442 -33.09 -5.37 -6.73
N CYS A 443 -33.14 -4.08 -7.06
CA CYS A 443 -32.62 -3.59 -8.34
C CYS A 443 -31.21 -3.04 -8.13
N THR A 444 -30.23 -3.62 -8.83
CA THR A 444 -28.83 -3.21 -8.80
C THR A 444 -28.44 -2.35 -10.00
N ASP A 445 -29.24 -2.36 -11.07
CA ASP A 445 -29.04 -1.53 -12.27
C ASP A 445 -29.31 -0.03 -12.01
N HIS A 446 -30.13 0.24 -11.00
CA HIS A 446 -30.49 1.58 -10.57
C HIS A 446 -30.52 1.61 -9.04
N ALA A 447 -29.91 2.64 -8.46
CA ALA A 447 -30.13 2.99 -7.07
C ALA A 447 -30.10 4.51 -6.89
N PHE A 448 -30.76 5.00 -5.85
CA PHE A 448 -30.62 6.40 -5.46
C PHE A 448 -29.35 6.59 -4.63
N GLN A 449 -29.08 5.67 -3.69
CA GLN A 449 -27.90 5.64 -2.85
C GLN A 449 -27.36 4.21 -2.71
N GLY A 450 -26.04 4.05 -2.75
CA GLY A 450 -25.38 2.77 -2.57
C GLY A 450 -25.47 1.88 -3.80
N GLY A 451 -25.66 0.57 -3.63
CA GLY A 451 -25.57 -0.41 -4.72
C GLY A 451 -26.91 -0.99 -5.19
N SER A 452 -28.01 -0.70 -4.49
CA SER A 452 -29.34 -1.20 -4.85
C SER A 452 -30.48 -0.34 -4.32
N CYS A 453 -31.63 -0.40 -5.00
CA CYS A 453 -32.91 0.11 -4.50
C CYS A 453 -33.96 -1.01 -4.42
N LEU A 454 -35.09 -0.73 -3.78
CA LEU A 454 -36.21 -1.66 -3.73
C LEU A 454 -36.96 -1.64 -5.06
N ARG A 455 -37.10 -2.80 -5.69
CA ARG A 455 -38.00 -3.03 -6.82
C ARG A 455 -39.26 -3.73 -6.33
N LEU A 456 -40.39 -3.06 -6.48
CA LEU A 456 -41.72 -3.60 -6.20
C LEU A 456 -42.41 -3.88 -7.54
N SER A 457 -42.76 -5.13 -7.79
CA SER A 457 -43.55 -5.57 -8.95
C SER A 457 -44.97 -5.83 -8.49
N ILE A 458 -45.95 -5.16 -9.11
CA ILE A 458 -47.36 -5.22 -8.72
C ILE A 458 -48.19 -5.63 -9.93
N ARG A 459 -49.00 -6.67 -9.79
CA ARG A 459 -50.05 -7.01 -10.75
C ARG A 459 -51.30 -6.22 -10.39
N MET A 460 -51.65 -5.24 -11.22
CA MET A 460 -52.77 -4.35 -10.90
C MET A 460 -54.12 -5.08 -11.09
N PRO A 461 -55.01 -5.03 -10.09
CA PRO A 461 -56.37 -5.52 -10.24
C PRO A 461 -57.18 -4.60 -11.15
N GLN A 462 -58.29 -5.11 -11.69
CA GLN A 462 -59.27 -4.31 -12.45
C GLN A 462 -59.98 -3.29 -11.55
N SER A 463 -59.99 -3.51 -10.24
CA SER A 463 -60.52 -2.57 -9.25
C SER A 463 -59.71 -1.27 -9.24
N SER A 464 -60.38 -0.15 -8.95
CA SER A 464 -59.73 1.15 -8.73
C SER A 464 -59.08 1.28 -7.33
N GLU A 465 -59.24 0.29 -6.47
CA GLU A 465 -58.62 0.24 -5.14
C GLU A 465 -57.08 0.21 -5.24
N PRO A 466 -56.37 0.95 -4.37
CA PRO A 466 -54.92 0.97 -4.36
C PRO A 466 -54.35 -0.37 -3.84
N VAL A 467 -53.31 -0.88 -4.51
CA VAL A 467 -52.52 -2.01 -4.01
C VAL A 467 -51.38 -1.45 -3.15
N CYS A 468 -51.26 -1.90 -1.91
CA CYS A 468 -50.29 -1.38 -0.94
C CYS A 468 -49.36 -2.47 -0.41
N TYR A 469 -48.07 -2.15 -0.30
CA TYR A 469 -47.05 -3.02 0.25
C TYR A 469 -46.34 -2.37 1.45
N SER A 470 -46.28 -3.05 2.59
CA SER A 470 -45.59 -2.57 3.79
C SER A 470 -44.08 -2.63 3.62
N VAL A 471 -43.41 -1.48 3.72
CA VAL A 471 -41.94 -1.37 3.52
C VAL A 471 -41.22 -1.30 4.87
N LEU A 472 -41.76 -0.53 5.82
CA LEU A 472 -41.17 -0.31 7.14
C LEU A 472 -42.24 -0.29 8.23
N GLU A 473 -41.88 -0.77 9.42
CA GLU A 473 -42.75 -0.78 10.59
C GLU A 473 -41.95 -0.50 11.86
N SER A 474 -42.54 0.24 12.81
CA SER A 474 -42.01 0.39 14.17
C SER A 474 -42.97 1.08 15.14
N SER A 475 -42.69 0.90 16.42
CA SER A 475 -43.22 1.69 17.53
C SER A 475 -42.51 3.05 17.63
N MET A 476 -43.25 4.14 17.87
CA MET A 476 -42.69 5.49 18.03
C MET A 476 -42.40 5.82 19.50
N PRO A 477 -41.50 6.78 19.80
CA PRO A 477 -41.23 7.23 21.17
C PRO A 477 -42.49 7.79 21.87
N GLN A 478 -42.48 7.78 23.20
CA GLN A 478 -43.53 8.29 24.10
C GLN A 478 -43.69 9.83 24.08
N SER A 479 -43.46 10.54 22.98
CA SER A 479 -43.76 11.99 22.94
C SER A 479 -44.19 12.43 21.56
N SER A 480 -45.27 13.22 21.47
CA SER A 480 -45.75 13.77 20.19
C SER A 480 -44.62 14.56 19.51
N THR A 481 -44.29 14.20 18.27
CA THR A 481 -43.16 14.79 17.54
C THR A 481 -43.59 15.21 16.14
N ASP A 482 -43.26 16.44 15.75
CA ASP A 482 -43.37 16.86 14.35
C ASP A 482 -42.17 16.32 13.58
N LEU A 483 -42.42 15.66 12.45
CA LEU A 483 -41.45 14.95 11.62
C LEU A 483 -41.43 15.53 10.22
N ILE A 484 -40.27 15.45 9.58
CA ILE A 484 -40.13 15.57 8.13
C ILE A 484 -39.96 14.14 7.59
N VAL A 485 -40.87 13.76 6.69
CA VAL A 485 -40.83 12.50 5.95
C VAL A 485 -40.52 12.82 4.50
N SER A 486 -39.52 12.17 3.93
CA SER A 486 -39.25 12.24 2.50
C SER A 486 -39.11 10.85 1.91
N TYR A 487 -39.43 10.72 0.63
CA TYR A 487 -39.22 9.49 -0.13
C TYR A 487 -38.91 9.80 -1.59
N THR A 488 -38.15 8.89 -2.22
CA THR A 488 -37.63 9.08 -3.58
C THR A 488 -37.99 7.90 -4.47
N LEU A 489 -38.68 8.18 -5.58
CA LEU A 489 -39.17 7.20 -6.56
C LEU A 489 -38.59 7.44 -7.95
N LYS A 490 -38.50 6.39 -8.77
CA LYS A 490 -38.24 6.49 -10.21
C LYS A 490 -39.57 6.26 -10.97
N PRO A 491 -39.79 6.87 -12.16
CA PRO A 491 -41.01 6.72 -12.95
C PRO A 491 -41.43 5.26 -13.17
N LEU A 492 -42.74 5.04 -13.12
CA LEU A 492 -43.39 3.75 -13.36
C LEU A 492 -43.22 3.32 -14.82
N THR A 493 -43.38 2.02 -15.09
CA THR A 493 -43.44 1.49 -16.46
C THR A 493 -44.60 2.07 -17.28
N HIS A 494 -45.68 2.47 -16.61
CA HIS A 494 -46.91 3.02 -17.21
C HIS A 494 -47.38 4.28 -16.44
N PRO A 495 -46.63 5.40 -16.49
CA PRO A 495 -46.87 6.56 -15.63
C PRO A 495 -48.16 7.34 -15.98
N ASP A 496 -48.69 7.17 -17.19
CA ASP A 496 -49.93 7.82 -17.62
C ASP A 496 -51.18 7.13 -17.02
N HIS A 497 -51.08 5.86 -16.62
CA HIS A 497 -52.20 5.04 -16.14
C HIS A 497 -52.16 4.78 -14.62
N TYR A 498 -51.00 4.91 -13.98
CA TYR A 498 -50.82 4.56 -12.58
C TYR A 498 -50.03 5.63 -11.81
N ALA A 499 -50.33 5.76 -10.51
CA ALA A 499 -49.64 6.66 -9.59
C ALA A 499 -49.17 5.93 -8.33
N ALA A 500 -47.89 6.11 -7.99
CA ALA A 500 -47.30 5.58 -6.77
C ALA A 500 -47.14 6.66 -5.68
N HIS A 501 -47.46 6.29 -4.44
CA HIS A 501 -47.39 7.16 -3.28
C HIS A 501 -47.04 6.39 -2.00
N LEU A 502 -46.48 7.09 -1.01
CA LEU A 502 -46.20 6.52 0.31
C LEU A 502 -47.39 6.83 1.24
N THR A 503 -47.86 5.85 1.98
CA THR A 503 -48.93 5.98 2.97
C THR A 503 -48.37 5.68 4.35
N VAL A 504 -48.71 6.54 5.31
CA VAL A 504 -48.35 6.35 6.72
C VAL A 504 -49.58 5.86 7.47
N VAL A 505 -49.48 4.69 8.09
CA VAL A 505 -50.51 4.15 8.97
C VAL A 505 -50.03 4.30 10.40
N SER A 506 -50.84 4.96 11.23
CA SER A 506 -50.58 5.17 12.65
C SER A 506 -51.66 4.45 13.47
N THR A 507 -51.27 3.60 14.42
CA THR A 507 -52.20 2.92 15.33
C THR A 507 -51.89 3.28 16.78
N GLN A 508 -52.94 3.62 17.56
CA GLN A 508 -52.81 3.90 19.00
C GLN A 508 -53.03 2.63 19.81
N SER A 509 -52.19 2.40 20.83
CA SER A 509 -52.23 1.19 21.65
C SER A 509 -53.26 1.22 22.80
N ASP A 510 -53.81 2.39 23.16
CA ASP A 510 -54.44 2.60 24.49
C ASP A 510 -55.96 2.87 24.51
N THR A 511 -56.71 2.56 23.45
CA THR A 511 -58.18 2.64 23.48
C THR A 511 -58.85 1.29 23.23
N ASN A 512 -59.91 0.97 23.99
CA ASN A 512 -60.80 -0.20 23.81
C ASN A 512 -61.48 -0.28 22.40
N ASP A 513 -61.13 0.64 21.51
CA ASP A 513 -61.45 0.70 20.09
C ASP A 513 -60.23 1.36 19.40
N PRO A 514 -59.32 0.63 18.73
CA PRO A 514 -58.11 1.20 18.16
C PRO A 514 -58.46 2.12 16.98
N ALA A 515 -58.34 3.43 17.17
CA ALA A 515 -58.46 4.38 16.08
C ALA A 515 -57.26 4.23 15.13
N VAL A 516 -57.48 3.63 13.96
CA VAL A 516 -56.48 3.54 12.89
C VAL A 516 -56.51 4.85 12.10
N HIS A 517 -55.46 5.67 12.23
CA HIS A 517 -55.32 6.88 11.44
C HIS A 517 -54.48 6.57 10.19
N ARG A 518 -55.10 6.71 9.01
CA ARG A 518 -54.42 6.56 7.71
C ARG A 518 -54.11 7.95 7.16
N HIS A 519 -52.85 8.23 6.90
CA HIS A 519 -52.41 9.49 6.32
C HIS A 519 -51.79 9.25 4.94
N LEU A 520 -52.41 9.84 3.91
CA LEU A 520 -51.97 9.73 2.52
C LEU A 520 -50.94 10.82 2.18
N LEU A 521 -49.81 10.46 1.55
CA LEU A 521 -48.81 11.42 1.04
C LEU A 521 -48.91 11.46 -0.51
N PRO A 522 -49.72 12.36 -1.12
CA PRO A 522 -50.13 12.28 -2.54
C PRO A 522 -48.99 12.49 -3.58
N GLY A 523 -49.24 12.17 -4.85
CA GLY A 523 -48.30 12.46 -5.95
C GLY A 523 -48.52 13.82 -6.59
N GLY A 524 -47.44 14.52 -6.98
CA GLY A 524 -47.52 15.90 -7.49
C GLY A 524 -48.24 16.03 -8.83
N GLY A 525 -49.33 16.81 -8.84
CA GLY A 525 -50.12 17.28 -9.99
C GLY A 525 -51.26 18.15 -9.46
N GLU A 526 -51.58 19.26 -10.12
CA GLU A 526 -52.48 20.31 -9.62
C GLU A 526 -53.82 19.80 -9.05
N SER A 527 -54.20 20.30 -7.86
CA SER A 527 -55.58 20.30 -7.32
C SER A 527 -56.31 18.93 -7.28
N GLU A 528 -55.77 17.91 -6.62
CA GLU A 528 -56.61 16.80 -6.17
C GLU A 528 -57.25 17.14 -4.82
N ARG A 529 -58.47 17.68 -4.87
CA ARG A 529 -59.42 17.53 -3.75
C ARG A 529 -59.51 16.04 -3.45
N VAL A 530 -59.27 15.67 -2.19
CA VAL A 530 -59.57 14.36 -1.62
C VAL A 530 -61.03 14.02 -1.94
N MET A 531 -61.28 13.32 -3.05
CA MET A 531 -62.58 12.81 -3.46
C MET A 531 -62.56 11.31 -3.24
N GLY A 532 -63.10 10.87 -2.09
CA GLY A 532 -63.28 9.44 -1.78
C GLY A 532 -63.31 9.16 -0.27
N SER A 533 -64.52 9.17 0.30
CA SER A 533 -65.04 8.49 1.52
C SER A 533 -64.25 8.31 2.84
N ASP A 534 -62.95 8.55 2.97
CA ASP A 534 -62.25 8.41 4.25
C ASP A 534 -62.27 9.73 5.05
N ARG A 535 -63.33 9.93 5.83
CA ARG A 535 -63.65 11.16 6.59
C ARG A 535 -62.68 11.56 7.72
N ASN A 536 -61.47 10.99 7.80
CA ASN A 536 -60.57 11.18 8.95
C ASN A 536 -59.16 11.73 8.65
N ILE A 537 -58.88 12.22 7.44
CA ILE A 537 -57.60 12.93 7.18
C ILE A 537 -57.80 14.42 7.49
N ARG A 538 -57.40 14.86 8.69
CA ARG A 538 -57.34 16.28 9.02
C ARG A 538 -56.03 16.86 8.50
N GLU A 539 -56.09 17.98 7.74
CA GLU A 539 -54.92 18.74 7.23
C GLU A 539 -53.92 19.14 8.33
N GLU A 540 -54.31 19.07 9.61
CA GLU A 540 -53.46 19.37 10.76
C GLU A 540 -52.34 18.35 11.03
N TYR A 541 -52.41 17.13 10.45
CA TYR A 541 -51.43 16.06 10.70
C TYR A 541 -50.42 15.81 9.58
N VAL A 542 -50.75 16.11 8.32
CA VAL A 542 -49.84 15.93 7.17
C VAL A 542 -49.90 17.13 6.25
N ARG A 543 -48.73 17.69 5.91
CA ARG A 543 -48.60 18.83 4.99
C ARG A 543 -47.44 18.61 4.00
N PRO A 544 -47.66 18.66 2.67
CA PRO A 544 -46.57 18.70 1.69
C PRO A 544 -45.67 19.92 1.91
N LEU A 545 -44.37 19.73 1.77
CA LEU A 545 -43.38 20.80 1.88
C LEU A 545 -42.74 21.07 0.51
N MET A 546 -42.61 22.34 0.15
CA MET A 546 -41.84 22.74 -1.04
C MET A 546 -40.34 22.64 -0.73
N GLU A 547 -39.53 22.41 -1.77
CA GLU A 547 -38.07 22.29 -1.64
C GLU A 547 -37.44 23.49 -0.90
N ASP A 548 -37.86 24.72 -1.23
CA ASP A 548 -37.39 25.94 -0.57
C ASP A 548 -37.78 26.01 0.92
N GLU A 549 -38.94 25.46 1.31
CA GLU A 549 -39.37 25.39 2.71
C GLU A 549 -38.51 24.38 3.49
N VAL A 550 -38.21 23.23 2.89
CA VAL A 550 -37.32 22.21 3.46
C VAL A 550 -35.91 22.79 3.63
N MET A 551 -35.41 23.51 2.64
CA MET A 551 -34.14 24.25 2.72
C MET A 551 -34.13 25.29 3.84
N GLY A 552 -35.23 26.02 4.02
CA GLY A 552 -35.38 26.97 5.12
C GLY A 552 -35.40 26.30 6.50
N ILE A 553 -35.96 25.10 6.61
CA ILE A 553 -36.07 24.33 7.87
C ILE A 553 -34.74 23.62 8.21
N LEU A 554 -34.10 22.98 7.22
CA LEU A 554 -32.89 22.17 7.40
C LEU A 554 -31.59 22.98 7.22
N GLY A 555 -31.64 24.21 6.71
CA GLY A 555 -30.48 25.10 6.51
C GLY A 555 -29.69 24.81 5.23
N PHE A 556 -28.35 24.86 5.30
CA PHE A 556 -27.45 24.49 4.18
C PHE A 556 -27.56 23.02 3.75
N TYR A 557 -28.39 22.24 4.43
CA TYR A 557 -28.70 20.87 4.08
C TYR A 557 -29.61 20.86 2.85
N SER A 558 -29.04 20.63 1.66
CA SER A 558 -29.84 20.37 0.47
C SER A 558 -30.66 19.10 0.68
N PRO A 559 -32.00 19.13 0.62
CA PRO A 559 -32.73 17.91 0.32
C PRO A 559 -32.12 17.31 -0.95
N GLU A 560 -31.86 16.00 -0.94
CA GLU A 560 -31.24 15.29 -2.05
C GLU A 560 -32.25 15.24 -3.21
N VAL A 561 -32.24 16.28 -4.05
CA VAL A 561 -33.14 16.38 -5.21
C VAL A 561 -32.61 15.50 -6.31
N GLY A 562 -33.44 14.55 -6.73
CA GLY A 562 -33.02 13.47 -7.60
C GLY A 562 -32.47 13.94 -8.94
N SER A 563 -31.44 13.25 -9.39
CA SER A 563 -30.90 13.35 -10.73
C SER A 563 -31.04 12.01 -11.44
N GLY A 564 -31.11 11.97 -12.77
CA GLY A 564 -31.29 10.69 -13.49
C GLY A 564 -32.72 10.12 -13.42
N ASN A 565 -33.73 11.00 -13.49
CA ASN A 565 -35.17 10.68 -13.43
C ASN A 565 -35.66 10.16 -12.06
N TRP A 566 -35.01 10.51 -10.94
CA TRP A 566 -35.56 10.25 -9.60
C TRP A 566 -36.33 11.48 -9.11
N GLU A 567 -37.50 11.26 -8.51
CA GLU A 567 -38.36 12.30 -7.93
C GLU A 567 -38.40 12.14 -6.41
N THR A 568 -38.01 13.19 -5.67
CA THR A 568 -38.04 13.21 -4.20
C THR A 568 -39.19 14.11 -3.74
N ARG A 569 -39.99 13.63 -2.77
CA ARG A 569 -41.12 14.37 -2.20
C ARG A 569 -40.95 14.55 -0.69
N PHE A 570 -41.44 15.68 -0.15
CA PHE A 570 -41.26 16.06 1.26
C PHE A 570 -42.59 16.36 1.94
N TYR A 571 -42.74 15.90 3.18
CA TYR A 571 -43.94 16.08 3.99
C TYR A 571 -43.57 16.41 5.42
N ARG A 572 -44.32 17.31 6.05
CA ARG A 572 -44.40 17.44 7.50
C ARG A 572 -45.48 16.48 7.99
N LEU A 573 -45.13 15.62 8.94
CA LEU A 573 -46.03 14.67 9.59
C LEU A 573 -46.02 14.91 11.10
N ARG A 574 -47.18 15.08 11.72
CA ARG A 574 -47.32 15.07 13.17
C ARG A 574 -47.79 13.70 13.62
N VAL A 575 -47.05 13.06 14.53
CA VAL A 575 -47.41 11.76 15.11
C VAL A 575 -47.75 11.93 16.58
N GLU A 576 -48.85 11.32 17.01
CA GLU A 576 -49.29 11.34 18.41
C GLU A 576 -48.44 10.40 19.28
N GLU A 577 -48.43 10.68 20.58
CA GLU A 577 -47.66 9.94 21.57
C GLU A 577 -48.09 8.46 21.65
N GLY A 578 -47.12 7.53 21.72
CA GLY A 578 -47.38 6.10 21.88
C GLY A 578 -47.90 5.35 20.64
N ALA A 579 -48.01 6.01 19.48
CA ALA A 579 -48.48 5.36 18.27
C ALA A 579 -47.42 4.43 17.63
N THR A 580 -47.85 3.34 17.01
CA THR A 580 -47.00 2.59 16.06
C THR A 580 -47.19 3.12 14.65
N MET A 581 -46.11 3.21 13.89
CA MET A 581 -46.08 3.77 12.55
C MET A 581 -45.63 2.71 11.54
N GLN A 582 -46.45 2.50 10.52
CA GLN A 582 -46.15 1.63 9.38
C GLN A 582 -46.14 2.46 8.09
N LEU A 583 -45.11 2.28 7.27
CA LEU A 583 -44.96 2.92 5.97
C LEU A 583 -45.27 1.93 4.86
N ARG A 584 -46.27 2.25 4.04
CA ARG A 584 -46.73 1.43 2.93
C ARG A 584 -46.50 2.16 1.60
N LEU A 585 -45.93 1.48 0.61
CA LEU A 585 -45.87 1.97 -0.76
C LEU A 585 -47.13 1.50 -1.49
N CYS A 586 -47.94 2.43 -1.98
CA CYS A 586 -49.22 2.16 -2.61
C CYS A 586 -49.23 2.61 -4.07
N VAL A 587 -49.86 1.81 -4.95
CA VAL A 587 -50.06 2.12 -6.37
C VAL A 587 -51.55 2.07 -6.70
N ARG A 588 -52.03 3.09 -7.42
CA ARG A 588 -53.44 3.23 -7.84
C ARG A 588 -53.55 3.63 -9.30
N HIS A 589 -54.74 3.43 -9.89
CA HIS A 589 -55.09 3.96 -11.22
C HIS A 589 -55.22 5.50 -11.19
N THR A 590 -54.74 6.19 -12.24
CA THR A 590 -54.79 7.67 -12.39
C THR A 590 -56.13 8.16 -12.95
N HIS A 591 -56.72 7.39 -13.87
CA HIS A 591 -58.01 7.63 -14.47
C HIS A 591 -58.90 6.43 -14.16
N GLY A 592 -60.18 6.62 -13.83
CA GLY A 592 -61.10 5.56 -13.40
C GLY A 592 -61.49 4.54 -14.49
N GLU A 593 -60.60 4.25 -15.42
CA GLU A 593 -60.76 3.25 -16.47
C GLU A 593 -60.19 1.90 -16.00
N GLU A 594 -60.98 0.84 -16.19
CA GLU A 594 -60.61 -0.55 -15.89
C GLU A 594 -59.47 -1.00 -16.82
N GLY A 595 -58.23 -0.82 -16.38
CA GLY A 595 -57.03 -1.28 -17.09
C GLY A 595 -56.91 -2.81 -17.18
N SER A 596 -56.19 -3.27 -18.21
CA SER A 596 -55.71 -4.65 -18.37
C SER A 596 -54.93 -5.13 -17.14
N LYS A 597 -54.93 -6.45 -16.86
CA LYS A 597 -54.03 -7.08 -15.87
C LYS A 597 -52.57 -6.90 -16.29
N GLU A 598 -51.99 -5.75 -15.96
CA GLU A 598 -50.62 -5.39 -16.29
C GLU A 598 -49.73 -5.37 -15.04
N GLU A 599 -48.46 -5.67 -15.25
CA GLU A 599 -47.43 -5.63 -14.22
C GLU A 599 -46.81 -4.23 -14.18
N VAL A 600 -46.95 -3.57 -13.03
CA VAL A 600 -46.39 -2.24 -12.75
C VAL A 600 -45.16 -2.38 -11.88
N ILE A 601 -44.06 -1.77 -12.30
CA ILE A 601 -42.81 -1.77 -11.55
C ILE A 601 -42.57 -0.39 -10.92
N VAL A 602 -42.34 -0.38 -9.61
CA VAL A 602 -41.94 0.80 -8.84
C VAL A 602 -40.54 0.62 -8.29
N LEU A 603 -39.68 1.62 -8.46
CA LEU A 603 -38.36 1.65 -7.81
C LEU A 603 -38.37 2.69 -6.68
N LEU A 604 -38.17 2.23 -5.44
CA LEU A 604 -38.07 3.05 -4.25
C LEU A 604 -36.61 3.19 -3.84
N GLY A 605 -36.07 4.39 -4.01
CA GLY A 605 -34.66 4.69 -3.81
C GLY A 605 -34.29 4.98 -2.35
N GLN A 606 -35.13 5.73 -1.65
CA GLN A 606 -34.87 6.19 -0.28
C GLN A 606 -36.14 6.56 0.47
N ILE A 607 -36.11 6.43 1.80
CA ILE A 607 -37.04 7.05 2.76
C ILE A 607 -36.22 7.74 3.85
N GLN A 608 -36.56 8.98 4.20
CA GLN A 608 -35.95 9.70 5.33
C GLN A 608 -37.03 10.12 6.33
N ILE A 609 -36.74 9.99 7.63
CA ILE A 609 -37.61 10.46 8.71
C ILE A 609 -36.78 11.23 9.73
N LEU A 610 -37.05 12.54 9.85
CA LEU A 610 -36.26 13.47 10.66
C LEU A 610 -37.15 14.22 11.65
N PRO A 611 -36.74 14.42 12.92
CA PRO A 611 -37.48 15.28 13.83
C PRO A 611 -37.34 16.76 13.45
N LEU A 612 -38.43 17.53 13.49
CA LEU A 612 -38.46 18.95 13.13
C LEU A 612 -37.58 19.82 14.06
N THR A 613 -37.34 19.35 15.29
CA THR A 613 -36.47 20.00 16.27
C THR A 613 -34.98 19.74 16.05
N ALA A 614 -34.59 18.85 15.12
CA ALA A 614 -33.20 18.67 14.74
C ALA A 614 -32.69 19.93 14.03
N SER A 615 -32.16 20.86 14.80
CA SER A 615 -31.31 21.93 14.29
C SER A 615 -30.05 21.31 13.68
N LEU A 616 -30.09 20.97 12.39
CA LEU A 616 -28.90 20.66 11.57
C LEU A 616 -28.06 21.93 11.28
N ARG A 617 -28.22 23.00 12.10
CA ARG A 617 -27.65 24.34 11.87
C ARG A 617 -26.12 24.40 11.83
N GLU A 618 -25.44 23.36 12.30
CA GLU A 618 -24.00 23.25 12.10
C GLU A 618 -23.71 22.28 10.96
N VAL A 619 -23.50 22.81 9.76
CA VAL A 619 -22.66 22.13 8.78
C VAL A 619 -21.26 22.07 9.40
N VAL A 620 -20.99 21.01 10.15
CA VAL A 620 -19.68 20.78 10.74
C VAL A 620 -18.77 20.28 9.63
N LEU A 621 -17.90 21.14 9.11
CA LEU A 621 -16.82 20.69 8.23
C LEU A 621 -15.99 19.64 8.97
N VAL A 622 -15.60 18.57 8.27
CA VAL A 622 -14.57 17.64 8.74
C VAL A 622 -13.37 18.46 9.21
N THR A 623 -13.00 18.33 10.49
CA THR A 623 -11.85 18.99 11.06
C THR A 623 -10.67 18.02 11.13
N ASP A 624 -9.46 18.55 11.21
CA ASP A 624 -8.24 17.77 11.43
C ASP A 624 -8.05 16.59 10.45
N LEU A 625 -8.37 16.76 9.16
CA LEU A 625 -8.01 15.77 8.14
C LEU A 625 -6.48 15.74 7.99
N TYR A 626 -5.82 14.64 8.37
CA TYR A 626 -4.39 14.43 8.15
C TYR A 626 -4.07 12.99 7.77
N CYS A 627 -2.96 12.78 7.06
CA CYS A 627 -2.41 11.44 6.85
C CYS A 627 -1.66 11.07 8.12
N ARG A 628 -2.13 10.02 8.79
CA ARG A 628 -1.53 9.51 10.01
C ARG A 628 -0.33 8.64 9.67
N ASP A 629 -0.56 7.66 8.80
CA ASP A 629 0.42 6.67 8.41
C ASP A 629 0.38 6.50 6.90
N ALA A 630 1.50 6.06 6.35
CA ALA A 630 1.62 5.78 4.94
C ALA A 630 2.61 4.65 4.75
N ASP A 631 2.12 3.56 4.16
CA ASP A 631 2.91 2.37 3.91
C ASP A 631 3.03 2.12 2.41
N HIS A 632 4.09 1.42 2.05
CA HIS A 632 4.41 1.11 0.66
C HIS A 632 4.61 -0.39 0.52
N PHE A 633 3.81 -0.98 -0.35
CA PHE A 633 3.79 -2.42 -0.60
C PHE A 633 4.27 -2.69 -2.03
N PRO A 634 5.39 -3.39 -2.23
CA PRO A 634 5.73 -3.93 -3.53
C PRO A 634 4.74 -5.06 -3.86
N THR A 635 4.08 -4.97 -5.01
CA THR A 635 3.11 -5.97 -5.49
C THR A 635 3.62 -6.61 -6.78
N LYS A 636 3.07 -7.76 -7.17
CA LYS A 636 3.45 -8.46 -8.41
C LYS A 636 3.23 -7.62 -9.68
N THR A 637 2.36 -6.61 -9.61
CA THR A 637 1.98 -5.75 -10.74
C THR A 637 2.48 -4.31 -10.63
N GLY A 638 3.23 -3.98 -9.56
CA GLY A 638 3.77 -2.64 -9.36
C GLY A 638 4.02 -2.31 -7.88
N HIS A 639 3.72 -1.07 -7.51
CA HIS A 639 3.84 -0.60 -6.13
C HIS A 639 2.50 0.00 -5.70
N VAL A 640 2.02 -0.38 -4.52
CA VAL A 640 0.85 0.24 -3.88
C VAL A 640 1.33 1.11 -2.73
N VAL A 641 0.96 2.39 -2.74
CA VAL A 641 1.13 3.29 -1.60
C VAL A 641 -0.22 3.41 -0.92
N THR A 642 -0.28 2.97 0.33
CA THR A 642 -1.48 3.06 1.14
C THR A 642 -1.34 4.23 2.10
N LEU A 643 -2.24 5.20 2.00
CA LEU A 643 -2.33 6.34 2.91
C LEU A 643 -3.46 6.10 3.90
N VAL A 644 -3.15 6.08 5.19
CA VAL A 644 -4.14 6.04 6.25
C VAL A 644 -4.49 7.48 6.62
N LEU A 645 -5.65 7.94 6.16
CA LEU A 645 -6.18 9.26 6.47
C LEU A 645 -7.00 9.22 7.77
N HIS A 646 -6.77 10.19 8.64
CA HIS A 646 -7.50 10.40 9.88
C HIS A 646 -8.21 11.75 9.82
N TRP A 647 -9.40 11.82 10.39
CA TRP A 647 -10.15 13.06 10.55
C TRP A 647 -11.04 13.00 11.79
N THR A 648 -11.49 14.16 12.26
CA THR A 648 -12.36 14.29 13.44
C THR A 648 -13.74 14.79 13.06
N PHE A 649 -14.76 14.28 13.76
CA PHE A 649 -16.15 14.74 13.68
C PHE A 649 -16.84 14.60 15.05
N PRO A 650 -17.88 15.39 15.37
CA PRO A 650 -18.57 15.31 16.66
C PRO A 650 -19.29 13.98 16.88
N GLU A 651 -19.26 13.47 18.12
CA GLU A 651 -19.79 12.14 18.51
C GLU A 651 -21.30 11.95 18.25
N ASN A 652 -22.06 13.02 18.06
CA ASN A 652 -23.52 12.98 17.84
C ASN A 652 -23.95 13.18 16.37
N CYS A 653 -22.99 13.29 15.44
CA CYS A 653 -23.26 13.50 14.01
C CYS A 653 -22.68 12.36 13.12
N ALA A 654 -22.16 11.30 13.73
CA ALA A 654 -21.36 10.25 13.10
C ALA A 654 -22.01 9.56 11.89
N ALA A 655 -23.33 9.33 11.93
CA ALA A 655 -24.06 8.71 10.82
C ALA A 655 -24.14 9.61 9.57
N TYR A 656 -24.03 10.93 9.76
CA TYR A 656 -24.13 11.94 8.71
C TYR A 656 -22.78 12.26 8.05
N PHE A 657 -21.68 12.18 8.80
CA PHE A 657 -20.36 12.61 8.34
C PHE A 657 -19.52 11.54 7.65
N LEU A 658 -19.67 10.26 8.00
CA LEU A 658 -18.92 9.19 7.32
C LEU A 658 -19.21 9.21 5.80
N ARG A 659 -20.46 9.56 5.44
CA ARG A 659 -20.96 9.72 4.06
C ARG A 659 -20.35 10.93 3.36
N LEU A 660 -20.45 12.13 3.94
CA LEU A 660 -19.92 13.37 3.34
C LEU A 660 -18.37 13.41 3.29
N ALA A 661 -17.69 12.82 4.27
CA ALA A 661 -16.22 12.79 4.33
C ALA A 661 -15.63 11.86 3.25
N MET A 662 -16.21 10.68 3.07
CA MET A 662 -15.81 9.76 1.98
C MET A 662 -16.10 10.37 0.61
N GLU A 663 -17.30 10.93 0.41
CA GLU A 663 -17.65 11.64 -0.84
C GLU A 663 -16.70 12.82 -1.11
N THR A 664 -16.34 13.59 -0.09
CA THR A 664 -15.41 14.73 -0.25
C THR A 664 -14.01 14.27 -0.61
N VAL A 665 -13.51 13.19 0.00
CA VAL A 665 -12.17 12.64 -0.24
C VAL A 665 -12.10 11.95 -1.60
N GLU A 666 -13.07 11.11 -1.96
CA GLU A 666 -13.15 10.44 -3.27
C GLU A 666 -13.29 11.46 -4.40
N HIS A 667 -14.15 12.47 -4.24
CA HIS A 667 -14.30 13.55 -5.23
C HIS A 667 -13.07 14.47 -5.30
N LEU A 668 -12.31 14.61 -4.20
CA LEU A 668 -10.99 15.24 -4.19
C LEU A 668 -10.00 14.46 -5.04
N PHE A 669 -10.03 13.12 -5.00
CA PHE A 669 -9.15 12.26 -5.79
C PHE A 669 -9.53 12.21 -7.27
N GLU A 670 -10.83 12.17 -7.59
CA GLU A 670 -11.32 12.11 -8.98
C GLU A 670 -11.14 13.43 -9.76
N ASN A 671 -11.18 14.58 -9.09
CA ASN A 671 -11.03 15.90 -9.74
C ASN A 671 -9.59 16.42 -9.80
N LEU A 672 -8.59 15.65 -9.34
CA LEU A 672 -7.17 16.02 -9.43
C LEU A 672 -6.66 15.88 -10.87
N ASN A 673 -7.04 16.84 -11.72
CA ASN A 673 -6.43 17.03 -13.03
C ASN A 673 -4.95 17.45 -12.85
N SER A 674 -4.05 16.75 -13.54
CA SER A 674 -2.57 16.82 -13.45
C SER A 674 -1.94 18.23 -13.48
N ARG A 675 -2.68 19.24 -13.94
CA ARG A 675 -2.25 20.65 -13.98
C ARG A 675 -2.38 21.39 -12.65
N ALA A 676 -3.38 21.05 -11.83
CA ALA A 676 -3.62 21.70 -10.53
C ALA A 676 -2.59 21.24 -9.48
N VAL A 677 -2.23 19.96 -9.49
CA VAL A 677 -1.14 19.39 -8.67
C VAL A 677 0.18 20.09 -8.98
N GLY A 678 0.49 20.30 -10.26
CA GLY A 678 1.68 21.05 -10.68
C GLY A 678 1.70 22.49 -10.17
N ALA A 679 0.57 23.20 -10.23
CA ALA A 679 0.48 24.59 -9.77
C ALA A 679 0.59 24.72 -8.24
N VAL A 680 -0.02 23.80 -7.47
CA VAL A 680 0.03 23.80 -6.00
C VAL A 680 1.40 23.38 -5.49
N VAL A 681 2.07 22.41 -6.13
CA VAL A 681 3.45 22.03 -5.81
C VAL A 681 4.42 23.20 -6.05
N VAL A 682 4.24 23.95 -7.15
CA VAL A 682 5.04 25.15 -7.45
C VAL A 682 4.78 26.27 -6.44
N ALA A 683 3.52 26.54 -6.10
CA ALA A 683 3.16 27.59 -5.14
C ALA A 683 3.60 27.27 -3.71
N THR A 684 3.49 26.00 -3.30
CA THR A 684 3.94 25.53 -1.98
C THR A 684 5.46 25.51 -1.89
N GLY A 685 6.14 25.08 -2.94
CA GLY A 685 7.61 25.18 -3.04
C GLY A 685 8.11 26.62 -2.93
N ALA A 686 7.41 27.57 -3.55
CA ALA A 686 7.71 29.00 -3.44
C ALA A 686 7.47 29.55 -2.03
N ALA A 687 6.39 29.13 -1.36
CA ALA A 687 6.07 29.55 0.00
C ALA A 687 7.06 28.99 1.04
N ILE A 688 7.40 27.70 0.97
CA ILE A 688 8.38 27.06 1.87
C ILE A 688 9.77 27.71 1.75
N TRP A 689 10.15 28.12 0.53
CA TRP A 689 11.41 28.84 0.29
C TRP A 689 11.40 30.25 0.91
N TRP A 690 10.28 30.97 0.85
CA TRP A 690 10.15 32.32 1.40
C TRP A 690 10.22 32.36 2.94
N PHE A 691 9.87 31.25 3.61
CA PHE A 691 9.78 31.16 5.07
C PHE A 691 10.91 30.35 5.74
N GLN A 692 12.00 30.01 5.03
CA GLN A 692 13.15 29.41 5.71
C GLN A 692 13.83 30.41 6.65
N PRO A 693 14.02 30.09 7.95
CA PRO A 693 14.75 30.94 8.88
C PRO A 693 16.21 31.09 8.43
N GLY A 694 16.75 32.30 8.59
CA GLY A 694 18.01 32.77 8.01
C GLY A 694 19.12 31.72 7.92
N GLN A 695 19.46 31.32 6.69
CA GLN A 695 20.64 30.52 6.42
C GLN A 695 21.89 31.26 6.95
N LYS A 696 22.81 30.50 7.55
CA LYS A 696 24.17 30.99 7.83
C LYS A 696 24.72 31.62 6.54
N LYS A 697 25.35 32.80 6.65
CA LYS A 697 26.05 33.45 5.53
C LYS A 697 27.26 32.59 5.13
N TYR A 698 27.06 31.64 4.24
CA TYR A 698 28.15 30.96 3.53
C TYR A 698 28.60 31.82 2.35
N ASN A 699 29.88 31.71 1.95
CA ASN A 699 30.39 32.25 0.69
C ASN A 699 30.43 31.12 -0.36
N PRO A 700 29.31 30.77 -1.03
CA PRO A 700 29.30 29.68 -1.98
C PRO A 700 29.89 30.09 -3.33
N PRO A 701 30.34 29.12 -4.14
CA PRO A 701 30.70 29.37 -5.54
C PRO A 701 29.55 29.92 -6.39
N LEU A 702 29.90 30.59 -7.49
CA LEU A 702 28.92 31.07 -8.46
C LEU A 702 28.20 29.90 -9.16
N SER A 703 26.91 30.11 -9.48
CA SER A 703 26.13 29.20 -10.29
C SER A 703 25.94 29.75 -11.70
N PRO A 704 26.21 28.97 -12.76
CA PRO A 704 26.03 29.41 -14.14
C PRO A 704 24.56 29.51 -14.57
N TYR A 705 23.64 28.97 -13.76
CA TYR A 705 22.23 28.91 -14.07
C TYR A 705 21.37 29.40 -12.91
N TRP A 706 20.23 29.99 -13.26
CA TRP A 706 19.15 30.24 -12.32
C TRP A 706 18.68 28.91 -11.72
N THR A 707 18.71 28.83 -10.39
CA THR A 707 18.36 27.62 -9.64
C THR A 707 16.87 27.68 -9.26
N LEU A 708 16.11 26.67 -9.68
CA LEU A 708 14.70 26.54 -9.30
C LEU A 708 14.58 25.81 -7.95
N PRO A 709 13.71 26.27 -7.01
CA PRO A 709 13.69 25.78 -5.63
C PRO A 709 13.47 24.27 -5.42
N LEU A 710 12.79 23.57 -6.33
CA LEU A 710 12.45 22.14 -6.19
C LEU A 710 13.17 21.21 -7.18
N VAL A 711 13.51 21.73 -8.35
CA VAL A 711 14.08 20.96 -9.47
C VAL A 711 15.52 21.38 -9.79
N GLY A 712 16.06 22.35 -9.05
CA GLY A 712 17.43 22.83 -9.24
C GLY A 712 17.67 23.31 -10.67
N ASN A 713 18.69 22.74 -11.30
CA ASN A 713 19.07 22.99 -12.69
C ASN A 713 18.71 21.85 -13.65
N ILE A 714 17.81 20.92 -13.27
CA ILE A 714 17.48 19.74 -14.09
C ILE A 714 17.00 20.12 -15.50
N PHE A 715 16.13 21.13 -15.64
CA PHE A 715 15.62 21.55 -16.95
C PHE A 715 16.70 22.17 -17.83
N GLN A 716 17.66 22.87 -17.23
CA GLN A 716 18.83 23.40 -17.92
C GLN A 716 19.75 22.26 -18.35
N LEU A 717 19.99 21.28 -17.48
CA LEU A 717 20.78 20.07 -17.76
C LEU A 717 20.16 19.22 -18.88
N MET A 718 18.84 19.05 -18.90
CA MET A 718 18.13 18.32 -19.98
C MET A 718 18.15 19.04 -21.34
N ARG A 719 18.41 20.35 -21.36
CA ARG A 719 18.52 21.16 -22.58
C ARG A 719 19.96 21.36 -23.05
N MET A 720 20.94 20.79 -22.35
CA MET A 720 22.34 20.89 -22.72
C MET A 720 22.65 20.15 -24.02
N LYS A 721 23.90 20.32 -24.51
CA LYS A 721 24.42 19.46 -25.58
C LYS A 721 24.21 17.99 -25.23
N LYS A 722 24.29 17.14 -26.25
CA LYS A 722 24.13 15.68 -26.17
C LYS A 722 24.86 15.04 -24.97
N TYR A 723 25.98 15.62 -24.53
CA TYR A 723 26.72 15.19 -23.35
C TYR A 723 26.95 16.32 -22.33
N SER A 724 26.66 16.06 -21.04
CA SER A 724 26.79 17.03 -19.94
C SER A 724 28.24 17.51 -19.72
N TYR A 725 29.22 16.61 -19.84
CA TYR A 725 30.64 16.94 -19.69
C TYR A 725 31.17 17.92 -20.74
N GLU A 726 30.63 17.93 -21.95
CA GLU A 726 30.99 18.91 -22.98
C GLU A 726 30.49 20.30 -22.57
N THR A 727 29.27 20.38 -22.04
CA THR A 727 28.71 21.65 -21.59
C THR A 727 29.45 22.19 -20.36
N PHE A 728 29.82 21.33 -19.42
CA PHE A 728 30.63 21.73 -18.26
C PHE A 728 32.04 22.17 -18.67
N CYS A 729 32.62 21.53 -19.68
CA CYS A 729 33.88 21.97 -20.28
C CYS A 729 33.74 23.33 -20.97
N ASP A 730 32.67 23.58 -21.71
CA ASP A 730 32.43 24.91 -22.31
C ASP A 730 32.24 26.00 -21.24
N LEU A 731 31.53 25.70 -20.15
CA LEU A 731 31.44 26.61 -19.00
C LEU A 731 32.81 26.91 -18.39
N SER A 732 33.67 25.89 -18.26
CA SER A 732 35.04 26.06 -17.72
C SER A 732 35.96 26.96 -18.58
N LYS A 733 35.60 27.23 -19.83
CA LYS A 733 36.36 28.18 -20.68
C LYS A 733 36.08 29.64 -20.32
N THR A 734 35.05 29.91 -19.53
CA THR A 734 34.74 31.27 -19.07
C THR A 734 35.51 31.59 -17.79
N LYS A 735 35.95 32.85 -17.64
CA LYS A 735 36.76 33.29 -16.49
C LYS A 735 36.05 33.06 -15.14
N GLU A 736 34.73 33.14 -15.11
CA GLU A 736 33.91 33.02 -13.90
C GLU A 736 33.76 31.59 -13.39
N TYR A 737 33.76 30.59 -14.29
CA TYR A 737 33.50 29.17 -13.96
C TYR A 737 34.70 28.26 -14.23
N ASN A 738 35.86 28.83 -14.59
CA ASN A 738 37.07 28.11 -14.99
C ASN A 738 37.54 27.11 -13.95
N LYS A 739 37.65 27.51 -12.68
CA LYS A 739 38.12 26.60 -11.63
C LYS A 739 37.01 25.69 -11.14
N LEU A 740 35.89 26.28 -10.74
CA LEU A 740 34.76 25.58 -10.16
C LEU A 740 33.48 26.38 -10.31
N PHE A 741 32.34 25.69 -10.24
CA PHE A 741 31.02 26.30 -10.19
C PHE A 741 30.03 25.40 -9.44
N MET A 742 28.87 25.94 -9.10
CA MET A 742 27.81 25.21 -8.41
C MET A 742 26.57 25.03 -9.28
N ILE A 743 26.02 23.82 -9.29
CA ILE A 743 24.69 23.50 -9.82
C ILE A 743 23.84 22.87 -8.73
N HIS A 744 22.55 22.69 -8.98
CA HIS A 744 21.62 22.05 -8.06
C HIS A 744 20.91 20.89 -8.76
N LEU A 745 20.86 19.74 -8.11
CA LEU A 745 20.01 18.62 -8.50
C LEU A 745 18.87 18.51 -7.48
N GLY A 746 17.67 18.95 -7.90
CA GLY A 746 16.59 19.22 -6.95
C GLY A 746 17.02 20.31 -5.94
N PRO A 747 16.80 20.11 -4.63
CA PRO A 747 17.24 21.05 -3.59
C PRO A 747 18.72 20.91 -3.20
N LYS A 748 19.44 19.89 -3.71
CA LYS A 748 20.80 19.57 -3.27
C LYS A 748 21.85 20.33 -4.10
N PRO A 749 22.78 21.08 -3.47
CA PRO A 749 23.90 21.68 -4.19
C PRO A 749 24.90 20.62 -4.63
N VAL A 750 25.46 20.82 -5.83
CA VAL A 750 26.50 20.00 -6.44
C VAL A 750 27.62 20.92 -6.91
N LEU A 751 28.81 20.67 -6.40
CA LEU A 751 30.03 21.38 -6.76
C LEU A 751 30.69 20.70 -7.97
N VAL A 752 31.02 21.45 -9.02
CA VAL A 752 31.77 20.95 -10.18
C VAL A 752 33.17 21.55 -10.16
N LEU A 753 34.20 20.71 -10.17
CA LEU A 753 35.61 21.10 -10.23
C LEU A 753 36.15 20.87 -11.65
N ASN A 754 36.67 21.92 -12.30
CA ASN A 754 37.08 21.87 -13.71
C ASN A 754 38.60 22.02 -13.92
N HIS A 755 39.34 22.53 -12.94
CA HIS A 755 40.77 22.80 -13.08
C HIS A 755 41.60 21.98 -12.08
N ILE A 756 42.84 21.62 -12.45
CA ILE A 756 43.65 20.66 -11.69
C ILE A 756 44.05 21.18 -10.30
N ASP A 757 44.25 22.49 -10.13
CA ASP A 757 44.64 23.09 -8.84
C ASP A 757 43.60 22.85 -7.73
N VAL A 758 42.31 23.07 -8.03
CA VAL A 758 41.21 22.86 -7.08
C VAL A 758 40.90 21.39 -6.87
N VAL A 759 41.17 20.54 -7.86
CA VAL A 759 41.09 19.08 -7.71
C VAL A 759 42.20 18.54 -6.81
N LEU A 760 43.43 19.06 -6.91
CA LEU A 760 44.52 18.72 -6.00
C LEU A 760 44.26 19.24 -4.58
N GLU A 761 43.68 20.43 -4.43
CA GLU A 761 43.23 20.92 -3.13
C GLU A 761 42.19 19.96 -2.53
N ALA A 762 41.13 19.63 -3.26
CA ALA A 762 40.03 18.81 -2.77
C ALA A 762 40.43 17.34 -2.53
N LEU A 763 40.98 16.66 -3.53
CA LEU A 763 41.21 15.21 -3.48
C LEU A 763 42.54 14.80 -2.86
N VAL A 764 43.55 15.67 -2.85
CA VAL A 764 44.89 15.34 -2.33
C VAL A 764 45.16 16.07 -1.02
N THR A 765 45.03 17.39 -1.00
CA THR A 765 45.33 18.18 0.22
C THR A 765 44.28 17.95 1.29
N LYS A 766 43.00 18.01 0.92
CA LYS A 766 41.82 17.81 1.78
C LYS A 766 41.18 16.43 1.56
N MET A 767 42.02 15.42 1.31
CA MET A 767 41.59 14.09 0.85
C MET A 767 40.57 13.38 1.76
N ASN A 768 40.49 13.72 3.05
CA ASN A 768 39.51 13.16 3.99
C ASN A 768 38.18 13.94 3.95
N ASP A 769 38.24 15.26 3.76
CA ASP A 769 37.08 16.13 3.68
C ASP A 769 36.25 15.80 2.45
N PHE A 770 36.87 15.40 1.34
CA PHE A 770 36.21 15.02 0.08
C PHE A 770 36.16 13.50 -0.16
N ALA A 771 36.30 12.69 0.89
CA ALA A 771 36.34 11.24 0.77
C ALA A 771 34.96 10.57 0.72
N GLY A 772 33.87 11.26 1.05
CA GLY A 772 32.54 10.65 1.17
C GLY A 772 31.96 10.19 -0.17
N ARG A 773 30.87 9.42 -0.12
CA ARG A 773 30.05 9.09 -1.28
C ARG A 773 28.63 9.62 -1.11
N PRO A 774 28.05 10.22 -2.17
CA PRO A 774 26.65 10.60 -2.14
C PRO A 774 25.77 9.35 -2.17
N ASN A 775 24.69 9.37 -1.40
CA ASN A 775 23.65 8.35 -1.48
C ASN A 775 22.86 8.56 -2.77
N ILE A 776 23.25 7.81 -3.80
CA ILE A 776 22.59 7.70 -5.10
C ILE A 776 21.72 6.44 -5.05
N TYR A 777 20.45 6.57 -5.42
CA TYR A 777 19.46 5.52 -5.22
C TYR A 777 19.83 4.20 -5.93
N THR A 778 20.16 4.30 -7.22
CA THR A 778 20.62 3.15 -8.02
C THR A 778 21.86 2.50 -7.43
N GLY A 779 22.84 3.31 -7.02
CA GLY A 779 24.06 2.83 -6.38
C GLY A 779 23.80 2.07 -5.09
N MET A 780 22.86 2.51 -4.25
CA MET A 780 22.51 1.81 -3.01
C MET A 780 21.78 0.49 -3.26
N LEU A 781 20.92 0.41 -4.28
CA LEU A 781 20.28 -0.85 -4.67
C LEU A 781 21.30 -1.86 -5.19
N MET A 782 22.19 -1.42 -6.09
CA MET A 782 23.24 -2.26 -6.67
C MET A 782 24.20 -2.87 -5.64
N THR A 783 24.32 -2.24 -4.48
CA THR A 783 25.36 -2.55 -3.49
C THR A 783 24.78 -2.96 -2.13
N GLU A 784 23.50 -3.37 -2.12
CA GLU A 784 22.75 -3.79 -0.95
C GLU A 784 22.90 -2.85 0.26
N GLY A 785 22.76 -1.55 -0.01
CA GLY A 785 22.85 -0.47 0.97
C GLY A 785 24.23 0.16 1.11
N GLY A 786 25.08 0.12 0.08
CA GLY A 786 26.42 0.71 0.11
C GLY A 786 27.43 -0.13 0.89
N LYS A 787 27.28 -1.46 0.88
CA LYS A 787 28.20 -2.40 1.52
C LYS A 787 29.40 -2.75 0.65
N ASP A 788 29.58 -2.05 -0.47
CA ASP A 788 30.71 -2.15 -1.39
C ASP A 788 31.83 -1.13 -1.07
N ILE A 789 32.85 -1.04 -1.92
CA ILE A 789 33.95 -0.08 -1.82
C ILE A 789 33.71 1.14 -2.73
N MET A 790 33.02 0.97 -3.86
CA MET A 790 32.75 2.02 -4.84
C MET A 790 31.74 3.07 -4.31
N PHE A 791 30.59 2.65 -3.79
CA PHE A 791 29.48 3.50 -3.31
C PHE A 791 29.39 3.62 -1.79
N GLY A 792 30.01 2.72 -1.02
CA GLY A 792 30.11 2.84 0.44
C GLY A 792 30.72 4.17 0.92
N ASP A 793 30.10 4.76 1.95
CA ASP A 793 30.51 6.07 2.49
C ASP A 793 31.80 5.98 3.32
N TYR A 794 32.52 7.10 3.43
CA TYR A 794 33.82 7.12 4.10
C TYR A 794 33.68 7.01 5.61
N GLY A 795 34.08 5.87 6.16
CA GLY A 795 34.08 5.60 7.59
C GLY A 795 35.09 4.52 7.99
N PRO A 796 35.16 4.16 9.28
CA PRO A 796 36.02 3.09 9.76
C PRO A 796 35.81 1.76 9.04
N VAL A 797 34.55 1.35 8.84
CA VAL A 797 34.15 0.14 8.11
C VAL A 797 34.69 0.16 6.69
N TRP A 798 34.42 1.23 5.94
CA TRP A 798 34.92 1.36 4.56
C TRP A 798 36.45 1.36 4.46
N LYS A 799 37.16 1.99 5.40
CA LYS A 799 38.63 1.98 5.44
C LYS A 799 39.19 0.58 5.64
N PHE A 800 38.59 -0.17 6.56
CA PHE A 800 38.95 -1.56 6.81
C PHE A 800 38.65 -2.42 5.59
N HIS A 801 37.41 -2.35 5.09
CA HIS A 801 36.94 -3.08 3.93
C HIS A 801 37.84 -2.88 2.70
N ARG A 802 38.15 -1.62 2.37
CA ARG A 802 39.06 -1.27 1.27
C ARG A 802 40.49 -1.76 1.49
N LYS A 803 41.00 -1.72 2.72
CA LYS A 803 42.35 -2.21 3.05
C LYS A 803 42.48 -3.71 2.78
N VAL A 804 41.47 -4.49 3.20
CA VAL A 804 41.42 -5.94 2.99
C VAL A 804 41.37 -6.26 1.49
N ALA A 805 40.42 -5.66 0.75
CA ALA A 805 40.29 -5.87 -0.68
C ALA A 805 41.55 -5.45 -1.48
N TYR A 806 42.20 -4.36 -1.09
CA TYR A 806 43.48 -3.96 -1.69
C TYR A 806 44.59 -4.98 -1.45
N SER A 807 44.68 -5.54 -0.25
CA SER A 807 45.63 -6.59 0.10
C SER A 807 45.39 -7.86 -0.73
N ALA A 808 44.13 -8.29 -0.81
CA ALA A 808 43.70 -9.45 -1.61
C ALA A 808 44.04 -9.27 -3.09
N MET A 809 43.65 -8.14 -3.69
CA MET A 809 44.00 -7.85 -5.08
C MET A 809 45.50 -7.84 -5.31
N LYS A 810 46.32 -7.28 -4.41
CA LYS A 810 47.77 -7.23 -4.60
C LYS A 810 48.38 -8.63 -4.76
N LYS A 811 47.81 -9.66 -4.14
CA LYS A 811 48.23 -11.07 -4.29
C LYS A 811 48.03 -11.60 -5.71
N PHE A 812 46.98 -11.14 -6.41
CA PHE A 812 46.61 -11.58 -7.76
C PHE A 812 46.91 -10.56 -8.86
N ALA A 813 47.25 -9.33 -8.51
CA ALA A 813 47.48 -8.21 -9.42
C ALA A 813 48.90 -8.15 -10.01
N PHE A 814 49.82 -9.00 -9.53
CA PHE A 814 51.22 -8.97 -9.89
C PHE A 814 51.81 -10.39 -9.96
N GLY A 815 52.90 -10.54 -10.69
CA GLY A 815 53.65 -11.79 -10.80
C GLY A 815 53.03 -12.80 -11.76
N GLU A 816 53.53 -14.04 -11.69
CA GLU A 816 53.24 -15.10 -12.66
C GLU A 816 51.76 -15.48 -12.73
N ASN A 817 51.00 -15.32 -11.64
CA ASN A 817 49.56 -15.64 -11.61
C ASN A 817 48.76 -14.75 -12.57
N LEU A 818 49.00 -13.44 -12.57
CA LEU A 818 48.34 -12.52 -13.49
C LEU A 818 48.81 -12.75 -14.93
N GLU A 819 50.12 -12.95 -15.12
CA GLU A 819 50.69 -13.21 -16.44
C GLU A 819 50.08 -14.44 -17.10
N ARG A 820 50.00 -15.56 -16.37
CA ARG A 820 49.38 -16.80 -16.84
C ARG A 820 47.90 -16.59 -17.17
N LEU A 821 47.16 -15.92 -16.30
CA LEU A 821 45.72 -15.70 -16.50
C LEU A 821 45.44 -14.84 -17.75
N VAL A 822 46.20 -13.76 -17.94
CA VAL A 822 46.08 -12.90 -19.12
C VAL A 822 46.51 -13.65 -20.37
N GLN A 823 47.64 -14.37 -20.35
CA GLN A 823 48.14 -15.13 -21.49
C GLN A 823 47.17 -16.22 -21.95
N ASN A 824 46.57 -16.97 -21.02
CA ASN A 824 45.54 -17.96 -21.32
C ASN A 824 44.32 -17.31 -21.96
N SER A 825 43.81 -16.24 -21.35
CA SER A 825 42.61 -15.53 -21.82
C SER A 825 42.82 -14.93 -23.21
N VAL A 826 43.98 -14.30 -23.45
CA VAL A 826 44.35 -13.75 -24.75
C VAL A 826 44.45 -14.86 -25.80
N SER A 827 45.04 -16.01 -25.45
CA SER A 827 45.19 -17.14 -26.38
C SER A 827 43.84 -17.70 -26.82
N LYS A 828 42.86 -17.80 -25.91
CA LYS A 828 41.47 -18.16 -26.25
C LYS A 828 40.86 -17.12 -27.20
N SER A 829 40.99 -15.83 -26.91
CA SER A 829 40.48 -14.77 -27.77
C SER A 829 41.15 -14.73 -29.15
N ILE A 830 42.45 -14.99 -29.25
CA ILE A 830 43.15 -15.13 -30.54
C ILE A 830 42.55 -16.29 -31.35
N ALA A 831 42.29 -17.43 -30.73
CA ALA A 831 41.68 -18.57 -31.40
C ALA A 831 40.28 -18.23 -31.93
N GLU A 832 39.46 -17.49 -31.17
CA GLU A 832 38.14 -17.03 -31.64
C GLU A 832 38.25 -16.05 -32.82
N ILE A 833 39.23 -15.14 -32.81
CA ILE A 833 39.49 -14.23 -33.95
C ILE A 833 39.87 -15.05 -35.19
N GLN A 834 40.79 -16.02 -35.04
CA GLN A 834 41.27 -16.83 -36.15
C GLN A 834 40.17 -17.69 -36.79
N LYS A 835 39.18 -18.17 -36.02
CA LYS A 835 38.02 -18.90 -36.54
C LYS A 835 37.20 -18.10 -37.57
N LYS A 836 37.23 -16.77 -37.50
CA LYS A 836 36.46 -15.88 -38.37
C LYS A 836 37.17 -15.60 -39.71
N GLY A 837 38.45 -15.97 -39.85
CA GLY A 837 39.23 -15.76 -41.08
C GLY A 837 39.39 -14.28 -41.45
N ASP A 838 39.33 -13.97 -42.74
CA ASP A 838 39.46 -12.60 -43.28
C ASP A 838 38.17 -11.75 -43.20
N ALA A 839 37.12 -12.25 -42.52
CA ALA A 839 35.88 -11.51 -42.35
C ALA A 839 36.07 -10.29 -41.44
N ALA A 840 35.25 -9.27 -41.62
CA ALA A 840 35.14 -8.19 -40.63
C ALA A 840 34.45 -8.74 -39.36
N ILE A 841 34.97 -8.39 -38.18
CA ILE A 841 34.52 -8.96 -36.90
C ILE A 841 34.25 -7.83 -35.92
N ASP A 842 33.13 -7.88 -35.20
CA ASP A 842 32.98 -7.08 -33.98
C ASP A 842 33.90 -7.62 -32.88
N MET A 843 34.94 -6.84 -32.56
CA MET A 843 35.93 -7.22 -31.55
C MET A 843 35.41 -7.12 -30.13
N ARG A 844 34.25 -6.47 -29.88
CA ARG A 844 33.76 -6.22 -28.53
C ARG A 844 33.44 -7.50 -27.75
N PRO A 845 32.64 -8.46 -28.24
CA PRO A 845 32.36 -9.70 -27.50
C PRO A 845 33.63 -10.53 -27.23
N VAL A 846 34.57 -10.53 -28.17
CA VAL A 846 35.83 -11.29 -28.06
C VAL A 846 36.76 -10.70 -27.00
N ILE A 847 36.91 -9.37 -26.99
CA ILE A 847 37.68 -8.66 -25.96
C ILE A 847 36.95 -8.72 -24.62
N MET A 848 35.62 -8.70 -24.61
CA MET A 848 34.84 -8.85 -23.39
C MET A 848 35.09 -10.22 -22.74
N LEU A 849 35.11 -11.32 -23.51
CA LEU A 849 35.48 -12.64 -23.00
C LEU A 849 36.90 -12.67 -22.40
N LEU A 850 37.86 -12.04 -23.09
CA LEU A 850 39.25 -11.91 -22.61
C LEU A 850 39.29 -11.31 -21.21
N VAL A 851 38.62 -10.17 -21.04
CA VAL A 851 38.64 -9.42 -19.79
C VAL A 851 37.78 -10.09 -18.73
N PHE A 852 36.65 -10.67 -19.13
CA PHE A 852 35.76 -11.46 -18.28
C PHE A 852 36.53 -12.60 -17.61
N ASN A 853 37.31 -13.38 -18.37
CA ASN A 853 38.12 -14.46 -17.84
C ASN A 853 39.24 -13.98 -16.91
N ILE A 854 39.84 -12.81 -17.17
CA ILE A 854 40.80 -12.20 -16.24
C ILE A 854 40.09 -11.81 -14.93
N ALA A 855 38.94 -11.15 -15.02
CA ALA A 855 38.20 -10.67 -13.86
C ALA A 855 37.63 -11.83 -13.03
N CYS A 856 36.92 -12.78 -13.65
CA CYS A 856 36.39 -13.99 -13.02
C CYS A 856 37.49 -14.89 -12.47
N GLY A 857 38.59 -15.08 -13.20
CA GLY A 857 39.72 -15.88 -12.75
C GLY A 857 40.35 -15.31 -11.48
N MET A 858 40.43 -13.98 -11.36
CA MET A 858 40.91 -13.33 -10.13
C MET A 858 39.86 -13.34 -9.00
N ALA A 859 38.59 -13.10 -9.33
CA ALA A 859 37.51 -12.96 -8.36
C ALA A 859 37.08 -14.29 -7.74
N TYR A 860 36.99 -15.35 -8.56
CA TYR A 860 36.40 -16.64 -8.23
C TYR A 860 37.25 -17.85 -8.64
N GLY A 861 38.35 -17.66 -9.39
CA GLY A 861 39.18 -18.78 -9.84
C GLY A 861 38.61 -19.60 -11.01
N LYS A 862 37.64 -19.04 -11.76
CA LYS A 862 36.91 -19.74 -12.84
C LYS A 862 37.16 -19.09 -14.21
N GLU A 863 37.23 -19.92 -15.24
CA GLU A 863 37.31 -19.52 -16.65
C GLU A 863 36.05 -19.97 -17.41
N TYR A 864 35.74 -19.25 -18.49
CA TYR A 864 34.54 -19.43 -19.31
C TYR A 864 34.92 -19.49 -20.80
N ASP A 865 34.08 -20.15 -21.59
CA ASP A 865 34.18 -20.21 -23.04
C ASP A 865 33.18 -19.24 -23.71
N PHE A 866 33.37 -18.97 -25.00
CA PHE A 866 32.56 -17.98 -25.71
C PHE A 866 31.07 -18.32 -25.75
N ASP A 867 30.74 -19.61 -25.86
CA ASP A 867 29.35 -20.11 -25.91
C ASP A 867 28.78 -20.45 -24.52
N ASP A 868 29.49 -20.12 -23.43
CA ASP A 868 29.04 -20.40 -22.08
C ASP A 868 27.78 -19.56 -21.73
N PRO A 869 26.70 -20.18 -21.21
CA PRO A 869 25.47 -19.47 -20.89
C PRO A 869 25.63 -18.35 -19.85
N ASP A 870 26.49 -18.52 -18.86
CA ASP A 870 26.73 -17.50 -17.82
C ASP A 870 27.40 -16.27 -18.43
N PHE A 871 28.35 -16.48 -19.37
CA PHE A 871 29.01 -15.39 -20.08
C PHE A 871 28.04 -14.66 -21.02
N GLN A 872 27.23 -15.38 -21.80
CA GLN A 872 26.23 -14.78 -22.69
C GLN A 872 25.20 -13.95 -21.90
N GLN A 873 24.71 -14.48 -20.77
CA GLN A 873 23.82 -13.74 -19.89
C GLN A 873 24.48 -12.46 -19.34
N PHE A 874 25.77 -12.49 -19.00
CA PHE A 874 26.50 -11.30 -18.55
C PHE A 874 26.65 -10.24 -19.66
N VAL A 875 26.91 -10.66 -20.90
CA VAL A 875 26.98 -9.75 -22.05
C VAL A 875 25.65 -9.01 -22.23
N ASP A 876 24.52 -9.72 -22.14
CA ASP A 876 23.18 -9.14 -22.23
C ASP A 876 22.90 -8.15 -21.08
N LEU A 877 23.21 -8.55 -19.84
CA LEU A 877 23.05 -7.70 -18.64
C LEU A 877 23.86 -6.41 -18.76
N THR A 878 25.05 -6.48 -19.34
CA THR A 878 25.93 -5.32 -19.53
C THR A 878 25.40 -4.33 -20.56
N ALA A 879 24.82 -4.82 -21.66
CA ALA A 879 24.17 -3.96 -22.64
C ALA A 879 22.99 -3.19 -22.01
N ASP A 880 22.19 -3.90 -21.21
CA ASP A 880 21.06 -3.33 -20.46
C ASP A 880 21.52 -2.31 -19.39
N PHE A 881 22.63 -2.59 -18.72
CA PHE A 881 23.24 -1.71 -17.73
C PHE A 881 23.64 -0.35 -18.34
N ILE A 882 24.27 -0.37 -19.51
CA ILE A 882 24.71 0.83 -20.25
C ILE A 882 23.51 1.69 -20.64
N GLU A 883 22.43 1.07 -21.13
CA GLU A 883 21.20 1.77 -21.52
C GLU A 883 20.53 2.47 -20.32
N VAL A 884 20.40 1.75 -19.20
CA VAL A 884 19.66 2.21 -18.03
C VAL A 884 20.41 3.30 -17.26
N LEU A 885 21.70 3.10 -16.97
CA LEU A 885 22.50 4.10 -16.24
C LEU A 885 22.93 5.27 -17.12
N GLY A 886 23.13 5.05 -18.43
CA GLY A 886 23.48 6.11 -19.37
C GLY A 886 22.43 7.22 -19.47
N SER A 887 21.16 6.86 -19.25
CA SER A 887 20.02 7.78 -19.26
C SER A 887 19.68 8.37 -17.89
N GLY A 888 20.28 7.84 -16.82
CA GLY A 888 19.92 8.11 -15.43
C GLY A 888 18.53 7.58 -15.04
N LEU A 889 18.34 7.23 -13.76
CA LEU A 889 17.00 7.00 -13.21
C LEU A 889 16.49 8.25 -12.48
N PRO A 890 15.19 8.57 -12.60
CA PRO A 890 14.60 9.69 -11.88
C PRO A 890 14.87 9.62 -10.36
N GLY A 891 14.95 8.42 -9.77
CA GLY A 891 15.28 8.20 -8.35
C GLY A 891 16.63 8.77 -7.90
N ASP A 892 17.61 8.89 -8.80
CA ASP A 892 18.94 9.44 -8.50
C ASP A 892 18.94 10.97 -8.41
N ILE A 893 17.93 11.62 -9.00
CA ILE A 893 17.72 13.06 -8.95
C ILE A 893 17.09 13.46 -7.62
N HIS A 894 16.05 12.74 -7.21
CA HIS A 894 15.41 12.91 -5.92
C HIS A 894 14.76 11.61 -5.47
N PRO A 895 14.90 11.20 -4.20
CA PRO A 895 14.32 9.95 -3.70
C PRO A 895 12.81 9.74 -3.94
N TRP A 896 11.98 10.75 -4.20
CA TRP A 896 10.55 10.54 -4.48
C TRP A 896 10.29 10.10 -5.93
N LEU A 897 11.20 10.42 -6.85
CA LEU A 897 11.06 10.15 -8.28
C LEU A 897 11.26 8.65 -8.60
N GLN A 898 11.85 7.87 -7.69
CA GLN A 898 11.98 6.41 -7.84
C GLN A 898 10.62 5.70 -7.92
N TYR A 899 9.55 6.34 -7.41
CA TYR A 899 8.19 5.80 -7.40
C TYR A 899 7.39 6.16 -8.66
N LEU A 900 7.99 6.87 -9.62
CA LEU A 900 7.35 7.11 -10.91
C LEU A 900 7.49 5.85 -11.78
N PRO A 901 6.38 5.34 -12.34
CA PRO A 901 6.42 4.15 -13.18
C PRO A 901 7.29 4.42 -14.41
N SER A 902 8.32 3.60 -14.62
CA SER A 902 9.10 3.63 -15.85
C SER A 902 9.51 2.22 -16.25
N SER A 903 9.35 1.91 -17.54
CA SER A 903 9.85 0.65 -18.12
C SER A 903 11.35 0.45 -17.84
N ARG A 904 12.11 1.56 -17.79
CA ARG A 904 13.53 1.58 -17.41
C ARG A 904 13.77 1.11 -15.96
N TYR A 905 12.90 1.48 -15.03
CA TYR A 905 12.99 1.03 -13.63
C TYR A 905 12.73 -0.47 -13.50
N ASN A 906 11.72 -1.00 -14.20
CA ASN A 906 11.45 -2.44 -14.18
C ASN A 906 12.61 -3.23 -14.79
N LYS A 907 13.15 -2.76 -15.92
CA LYS A 907 14.33 -3.35 -16.57
C LYS A 907 15.55 -3.33 -15.62
N PHE A 908 15.75 -2.23 -14.89
CA PHE A 908 16.78 -2.13 -13.85
C PHE A 908 16.60 -3.18 -12.75
N MET A 909 15.40 -3.32 -12.19
CA MET A 909 15.14 -4.28 -11.10
C MET A 909 15.34 -5.73 -11.56
N THR A 910 14.84 -6.11 -12.75
CA THR A 910 15.06 -7.46 -13.30
C THR A 910 16.54 -7.75 -13.53
N MET A 911 17.29 -6.77 -14.06
CA MET A 911 18.74 -6.87 -14.20
C MET A 911 19.41 -7.07 -12.83
N MET A 912 19.00 -6.33 -11.80
CA MET A 912 19.55 -6.46 -10.45
C MET A 912 19.26 -7.81 -9.80
N ASP A 913 18.08 -8.40 -10.00
CA ASP A 913 17.76 -9.73 -9.49
C ASP A 913 18.65 -10.81 -10.11
N LEU A 914 18.82 -10.78 -11.44
CA LEU A 914 19.69 -11.71 -12.16
C LEU A 914 21.15 -11.57 -11.72
N PHE A 915 21.60 -10.32 -11.59
CA PHE A 915 22.96 -10.02 -11.19
C PHE A 915 23.25 -10.45 -9.74
N THR A 916 22.32 -10.16 -8.82
CA THR A 916 22.40 -10.56 -7.41
C THR A 916 22.39 -12.08 -7.26
N LYS A 917 21.58 -12.77 -8.07
CA LYS A 917 21.56 -14.25 -8.09
C LYS A 917 22.92 -14.82 -8.50
N PHE A 918 23.51 -14.31 -9.59
CA PHE A 918 24.85 -14.75 -10.04
C PHE A 918 25.90 -14.58 -8.94
N LEU A 919 25.92 -13.42 -8.27
CA LEU A 919 26.88 -13.15 -7.19
C LEU A 919 26.72 -14.10 -6.00
N HIS A 920 25.48 -14.36 -5.58
CA HIS A 920 25.20 -15.28 -4.47
C HIS A 920 25.66 -16.70 -4.79
N GLU A 921 25.39 -17.19 -5.99
CA GLU A 921 25.82 -18.53 -6.42
C GLU A 921 27.34 -18.67 -6.43
N ARG A 922 28.06 -17.69 -6.99
CA ARG A 922 29.53 -17.71 -7.00
C ARG A 922 30.15 -17.57 -5.60
N HIS A 923 29.57 -16.71 -4.75
CA HIS A 923 30.03 -16.56 -3.37
C HIS A 923 29.83 -17.85 -2.56
N ALA A 924 28.66 -18.50 -2.69
CA ALA A 924 28.38 -19.77 -2.03
C ALA A 924 29.36 -20.87 -2.47
N GLU A 925 29.64 -20.98 -3.77
CA GLU A 925 30.60 -21.93 -4.34
C GLU A 925 32.02 -21.72 -3.80
N CYS A 926 32.48 -20.46 -3.70
CA CYS A 926 33.78 -20.15 -3.10
C CYS A 926 33.81 -20.50 -1.60
N LYS A 927 32.73 -20.20 -0.87
CA LYS A 927 32.63 -20.45 0.57
C LYS A 927 32.62 -21.94 0.90
N GLU A 928 31.97 -22.77 0.08
CA GLU A 928 31.94 -24.22 0.22
C GLU A 928 33.32 -24.86 -0.01
N ASN A 929 34.08 -24.35 -0.99
CA ASN A 929 35.39 -24.87 -1.38
C ASN A 929 36.57 -24.15 -0.70
N PHE A 930 36.30 -23.28 0.28
CA PHE A 930 37.32 -22.41 0.86
C PHE A 930 38.31 -23.19 1.74
N ASP A 931 39.59 -23.17 1.33
CA ASP A 931 40.72 -23.65 2.12
C ASP A 931 41.55 -22.45 2.63
N PRO A 932 41.54 -22.16 3.95
CA PRO A 932 42.33 -21.07 4.53
C PRO A 932 43.85 -21.19 4.32
N SER A 933 44.36 -22.40 4.04
CA SER A 933 45.79 -22.64 3.85
C SER A 933 46.27 -22.33 2.42
N ASP A 934 45.36 -22.28 1.45
CA ASP A 934 45.66 -22.01 0.04
C ASP A 934 44.54 -21.17 -0.61
N PRO A 935 44.47 -19.84 -0.34
CA PRO A 935 43.45 -18.99 -0.95
C PRO A 935 43.77 -18.72 -2.42
N LYS A 936 42.86 -19.15 -3.31
CA LYS A 936 43.03 -19.19 -4.78
C LYS A 936 42.38 -18.02 -5.50
N SER A 937 41.48 -17.29 -4.83
CA SER A 937 40.79 -16.14 -5.37
C SER A 937 40.82 -14.93 -4.44
N ILE A 938 40.40 -13.76 -4.95
CA ILE A 938 40.16 -12.57 -4.13
C ILE A 938 39.06 -12.85 -3.10
N THR A 939 38.01 -13.58 -3.47
CA THR A 939 36.94 -13.97 -2.54
C THR A 939 37.50 -14.81 -1.39
N ASP A 940 38.39 -15.76 -1.66
CA ASP A 940 39.03 -16.58 -0.63
C ASP A 940 39.89 -15.73 0.32
N CYS A 941 40.62 -14.75 -0.21
CA CYS A 941 41.40 -13.84 0.63
C CYS A 941 40.52 -12.94 1.50
N MET A 942 39.34 -12.55 1.02
CA MET A 942 38.37 -11.78 1.79
C MET A 942 37.69 -12.65 2.87
N LEU A 943 37.36 -13.91 2.55
CA LEU A 943 36.86 -14.91 3.51
C LEU A 943 37.90 -15.22 4.59
N GLN A 944 39.18 -15.33 4.21
CA GLN A 944 40.27 -15.49 5.16
C GLN A 944 40.36 -14.29 6.13
N ALA A 945 40.34 -13.07 5.60
CA ALA A 945 40.42 -11.86 6.41
C ALA A 945 39.19 -11.68 7.32
N GLN A 946 38.01 -12.12 6.89
CA GLN A 946 36.81 -12.18 7.74
C GLN A 946 37.04 -13.15 8.91
N LYS A 947 37.52 -14.36 8.64
CA LYS A 947 37.79 -15.36 9.68
C LYS A 947 38.85 -14.90 10.68
N GLU A 948 39.95 -14.33 10.20
CA GLU A 948 41.01 -13.76 11.05
C GLU A 948 40.46 -12.63 11.94
N ALA A 949 39.61 -11.74 11.39
CA ALA A 949 38.99 -10.67 12.16
C ALA A 949 37.99 -11.20 13.21
N GLU A 950 37.21 -12.23 12.89
CA GLU A 950 36.29 -12.89 13.84
C GLU A 950 37.03 -13.59 15.00
N GLU A 951 38.22 -14.14 14.74
CA GLU A 951 39.08 -14.78 15.74
C GLU A 951 39.72 -13.74 16.69
N GLU A 952 40.07 -12.55 16.20
CA GLU A 952 40.62 -11.45 16.99
C GLU A 952 39.55 -10.70 17.82
N ASP A 953 38.37 -10.44 17.25
CA ASP A 953 37.26 -9.75 17.90
C ASP A 953 35.91 -10.23 17.36
N LYS A 954 35.09 -10.86 18.22
CA LYS A 954 33.78 -11.39 17.83
C LYS A 954 32.80 -10.30 17.36
N GLU A 955 33.00 -9.04 17.77
CA GLU A 955 32.17 -7.91 17.31
C GLU A 955 32.49 -7.48 15.87
N MET A 956 33.61 -7.94 15.29
CA MET A 956 33.97 -7.65 13.89
C MET A 956 33.15 -8.43 12.86
N LYS A 957 32.40 -9.46 13.29
CA LYS A 957 31.48 -10.21 12.43
C LYS A 957 30.41 -9.31 11.80
N ASP A 958 29.98 -8.27 12.51
CA ASP A 958 28.98 -7.31 12.04
C ASP A 958 29.60 -6.21 11.14
N VAL A 959 30.94 -6.14 11.04
CA VAL A 959 31.69 -5.14 10.27
C VAL A 959 32.02 -5.63 8.86
N LEU A 960 32.44 -6.89 8.69
CA LEU A 960 32.75 -7.50 7.39
C LEU A 960 31.84 -8.70 7.13
N THR A 961 30.59 -8.43 6.75
CA THR A 961 29.58 -9.47 6.48
C THR A 961 29.80 -10.16 5.14
N ASP A 962 29.14 -11.30 4.91
CA ASP A 962 29.13 -11.98 3.60
C ASP A 962 28.73 -11.03 2.45
N THR A 963 27.75 -10.13 2.70
CA THR A 963 27.36 -9.10 1.73
C THR A 963 28.51 -8.15 1.39
N HIS A 964 29.33 -7.75 2.37
CA HIS A 964 30.49 -6.88 2.10
C HIS A 964 31.50 -7.60 1.20
N ILE A 965 31.78 -8.88 1.47
CA ILE A 965 32.68 -9.69 0.66
C ILE A 965 32.16 -9.81 -0.78
N MET A 966 30.89 -10.19 -0.92
CA MET A 966 30.24 -10.35 -2.23
C MET A 966 30.26 -9.04 -3.03
N MET A 967 29.95 -7.92 -2.39
CA MET A 967 29.94 -6.60 -3.03
C MET A 967 31.35 -6.09 -3.36
N ALA A 968 32.36 -6.35 -2.54
CA ALA A 968 33.75 -6.00 -2.88
C ALA A 968 34.32 -6.87 -3.99
N THR A 969 33.97 -8.17 -4.03
CA THR A 969 34.34 -9.03 -5.17
C THR A 969 33.64 -8.53 -6.44
N MET A 970 32.38 -8.09 -6.34
CA MET A 970 31.68 -7.45 -7.45
C MET A 970 32.36 -6.16 -7.92
N ASP A 971 32.83 -5.30 -7.01
CA ASP A 971 33.59 -4.10 -7.40
C ASP A 971 34.85 -4.43 -8.22
N VAL A 972 35.50 -5.56 -7.94
CA VAL A 972 36.66 -6.03 -8.73
C VAL A 972 36.22 -6.62 -10.06
N PHE A 973 35.18 -7.45 -10.05
CA PHE A 973 34.66 -8.15 -11.22
C PHE A 973 33.92 -7.22 -12.18
N GLY A 974 32.80 -6.63 -11.75
CA GLY A 974 31.92 -5.82 -12.59
C GLY A 974 32.58 -4.53 -13.09
N ALA A 975 33.24 -3.76 -12.22
CA ALA A 975 33.92 -2.53 -12.67
C ALA A 975 35.17 -2.81 -13.52
N GLY A 976 35.76 -4.01 -13.39
CA GLY A 976 36.96 -4.41 -14.11
C GLY A 976 36.73 -4.81 -15.57
N ILE A 977 35.53 -5.30 -15.91
CA ILE A 977 35.25 -5.86 -17.24
C ILE A 977 35.05 -4.76 -18.28
N ASP A 978 33.96 -3.99 -18.15
CA ASP A 978 33.59 -3.00 -19.16
C ASP A 978 34.66 -1.93 -19.39
N THR A 979 35.34 -1.54 -18.31
CA THR A 979 36.32 -0.46 -18.36
C THR A 979 37.55 -0.86 -19.16
N ILE A 980 38.11 -2.05 -18.92
CA ILE A 980 39.28 -2.57 -19.64
C ILE A 980 38.88 -2.96 -21.07
N THR A 981 37.72 -3.58 -21.28
CA THR A 981 37.22 -3.89 -22.63
C THR A 981 37.10 -2.63 -23.47
N THR A 982 36.52 -1.56 -22.91
CA THR A 982 36.41 -0.27 -23.58
C THR A 982 37.79 0.34 -23.89
N MET A 983 38.73 0.29 -22.95
CA MET A 983 40.09 0.80 -23.15
C MET A 983 40.83 0.06 -24.28
N LEU A 984 40.70 -1.27 -24.36
CA LEU A 984 41.30 -2.07 -25.44
C LEU A 984 40.68 -1.75 -26.80
N ILE A 985 39.36 -1.60 -26.88
CA ILE A 985 38.66 -1.22 -28.12
C ILE A 985 39.10 0.18 -28.57
N GLN A 986 39.19 1.14 -27.65
CA GLN A 986 39.67 2.49 -27.96
C GLN A 986 41.14 2.49 -28.40
N PHE A 987 41.98 1.66 -27.79
CA PHE A 987 43.37 1.49 -28.21
C PHE A 987 43.44 0.98 -29.66
N ILE A 988 42.72 -0.10 -29.98
CA ILE A 988 42.65 -0.67 -31.34
C ILE A 988 42.11 0.36 -32.33
N ALA A 989 41.05 1.08 -31.97
CA ALA A 989 40.49 2.15 -32.79
C ALA A 989 41.54 3.23 -33.12
N HIS A 990 42.34 3.68 -32.14
CA HIS A 990 43.41 4.64 -32.40
C HIS A 990 44.53 4.05 -33.27
N MET A 991 44.86 2.76 -33.13
CA MET A 991 45.81 2.10 -34.03
C MET A 991 45.30 2.05 -35.48
N ILE A 992 43.99 1.88 -35.68
CA ILE A 992 43.36 1.93 -37.02
C ILE A 992 43.40 3.36 -37.60
N GLN A 993 43.16 4.38 -36.77
CA GLN A 993 43.20 5.80 -37.18
C GLN A 993 44.61 6.30 -37.50
N HIS A 994 45.63 5.70 -36.88
CA HIS A 994 47.03 6.11 -37.01
C HIS A 994 47.92 4.93 -37.42
N PRO A 995 47.89 4.51 -38.69
CA PRO A 995 48.65 3.35 -39.17
C PRO A 995 50.17 3.49 -38.98
N ASP A 996 50.70 4.72 -39.00
CA ASP A 996 52.09 5.05 -38.71
C ASP A 996 52.47 4.79 -37.24
N ILE A 997 51.57 5.14 -36.31
CA ILE A 997 51.72 4.82 -34.89
C ILE A 997 51.59 3.31 -34.67
N GLN A 998 50.63 2.66 -35.33
CA GLN A 998 50.46 1.20 -35.27
C GLN A 998 51.74 0.48 -35.71
N GLU A 999 52.39 0.97 -36.76
CA GLU A 999 53.66 0.43 -37.25
C GLU A 999 54.81 0.61 -36.25
N ARG A 1000 54.90 1.77 -35.59
CA ARG A 1000 55.89 2.01 -34.52
C ARG A 1000 55.67 1.08 -33.32
N VAL A 1001 54.41 0.86 -32.92
CA VAL A 1001 54.04 -0.11 -31.85
C VAL A 1001 54.46 -1.52 -32.25
N HIS A 1002 54.17 -1.94 -33.48
CA HIS A 1002 54.59 -3.24 -34.01
C HIS A 1002 56.10 -3.44 -33.94
N GLN A 1003 56.88 -2.48 -34.45
CA GLN A 1003 58.34 -2.54 -34.47
C GLN A 1003 58.92 -2.62 -33.05
N GLU A 1004 58.39 -1.81 -32.11
CA GLU A 1004 58.82 -1.86 -30.72
C GLU A 1004 58.56 -3.23 -30.08
N ILE A 1005 57.36 -3.79 -30.28
CA ILE A 1005 56.99 -5.10 -29.72
C ILE A 1005 57.89 -6.20 -30.28
N ASP A 1006 58.18 -6.19 -31.58
CA ASP A 1006 59.03 -7.18 -32.23
C ASP A 1006 60.46 -7.14 -31.69
N VAL A 1007 61.01 -5.93 -31.49
CA VAL A 1007 62.33 -5.71 -30.89
C VAL A 1007 62.35 -6.12 -29.40
N ALA A 1008 61.33 -5.76 -28.63
CA ALA A 1008 61.28 -6.01 -27.20
C ALA A 1008 61.17 -7.51 -26.86
N LEU A 1009 60.49 -8.30 -27.70
CA LEU A 1009 60.19 -9.71 -27.46
C LEU A 1009 61.16 -10.69 -28.14
N GLY A 1010 61.96 -10.27 -29.13
CA GLY A 1010 63.13 -11.03 -29.62
C GLY A 1010 62.89 -12.45 -30.18
N GLY A 1011 61.64 -12.83 -30.49
CA GLY A 1011 61.24 -14.13 -31.05
C GLY A 1011 60.58 -15.10 -30.06
N ALA A 1012 59.35 -15.54 -30.39
CA ALA A 1012 58.50 -16.58 -29.75
C ALA A 1012 58.10 -16.47 -28.26
N GLN A 1013 58.70 -15.61 -27.43
CA GLN A 1013 58.29 -15.47 -26.02
C GLN A 1013 56.95 -14.73 -25.86
N LEU A 1014 56.11 -15.17 -24.94
CA LEU A 1014 54.93 -14.41 -24.50
C LEU A 1014 55.38 -13.17 -23.70
N PRO A 1015 54.69 -12.02 -23.82
CA PRO A 1015 55.03 -10.84 -23.02
C PRO A 1015 54.77 -11.11 -21.53
N THR A 1016 55.68 -10.60 -20.71
CA THR A 1016 55.63 -10.61 -19.25
C THR A 1016 55.74 -9.17 -18.76
N LEU A 1017 55.44 -8.90 -17.49
CA LEU A 1017 55.51 -7.56 -16.92
C LEU A 1017 56.95 -7.01 -16.91
N SER A 1018 57.96 -7.89 -16.95
CA SER A 1018 59.37 -7.48 -17.09
C SER A 1018 59.68 -6.79 -18.43
N HIS A 1019 58.97 -7.17 -19.50
CA HIS A 1019 59.13 -6.57 -20.82
C HIS A 1019 58.56 -5.16 -20.93
N ARG A 1020 57.70 -4.74 -19.98
CA ARG A 1020 57.09 -3.40 -19.96
C ARG A 1020 58.11 -2.28 -20.10
N SER A 1021 59.26 -2.40 -19.42
CA SER A 1021 60.34 -1.40 -19.44
C SER A 1021 60.97 -1.19 -20.83
N LYS A 1022 60.77 -2.13 -21.76
CA LYS A 1022 61.27 -2.09 -23.15
C LYS A 1022 60.20 -1.67 -24.15
N MET A 1023 58.96 -1.46 -23.71
CA MET A 1023 57.81 -1.11 -24.55
C MET A 1023 57.29 0.29 -24.18
N THR A 1024 58.19 1.28 -24.15
CA THR A 1024 57.90 2.64 -23.67
C THR A 1024 56.96 3.39 -24.60
N PHE A 1025 57.08 3.20 -25.93
CA PHE A 1025 56.19 3.79 -26.92
C PHE A 1025 54.79 3.18 -26.88
N THR A 1026 54.67 1.87 -26.68
CA THR A 1026 53.39 1.17 -26.49
C THR A 1026 52.71 1.65 -25.19
N GLU A 1027 53.46 1.82 -24.10
CA GLU A 1027 52.92 2.40 -22.86
C GLU A 1027 52.52 3.87 -23.06
N ALA A 1028 53.27 4.65 -23.85
CA ALA A 1028 52.92 6.02 -24.19
C ALA A 1028 51.61 6.09 -25.00
N CYS A 1029 51.42 5.18 -25.96
CA CYS A 1029 50.16 5.04 -26.70
C CYS A 1029 49.00 4.71 -25.75
N LEU A 1030 49.19 3.76 -24.82
CA LEU A 1030 48.18 3.45 -23.82
C LEU A 1030 47.86 4.65 -22.92
N CYS A 1031 48.89 5.41 -22.51
CA CYS A 1031 48.69 6.62 -21.72
C CYS A 1031 47.84 7.64 -22.47
N GLU A 1032 48.12 7.85 -23.76
CA GLU A 1032 47.35 8.76 -24.60
C GLU A 1032 45.92 8.27 -24.85
N THR A 1033 45.72 6.96 -25.05
CA THR A 1033 44.38 6.35 -25.11
C THR A 1033 43.59 6.62 -23.84
N LEU A 1034 44.19 6.44 -22.66
CA LEU A 1034 43.52 6.71 -21.38
C LEU A 1034 43.18 8.20 -21.19
N ARG A 1035 44.09 9.10 -21.62
CA ARG A 1035 43.87 10.55 -21.57
C ARG A 1035 42.73 10.96 -22.49
N LEU A 1036 42.82 10.68 -23.79
CA LEU A 1036 41.83 11.09 -24.78
C LEU A 1036 40.51 10.32 -24.65
N GLY A 1037 40.59 9.03 -24.31
CA GLY A 1037 39.44 8.20 -24.02
C GLY A 1037 38.59 8.78 -22.90
N THR A 1038 39.23 9.24 -21.81
CA THR A 1038 38.56 9.80 -20.62
C THR A 1038 37.28 9.03 -20.28
N LEU A 1039 37.43 7.74 -19.94
CA LEU A 1039 36.30 6.81 -19.86
C LEU A 1039 35.13 7.33 -19.02
N LEU A 1040 35.42 7.92 -17.85
CA LEU A 1040 34.44 8.56 -16.97
C LEU A 1040 34.69 10.08 -16.96
N PRO A 1041 34.09 10.85 -17.90
CA PRO A 1041 34.43 12.24 -18.12
C PRO A 1041 34.10 13.18 -16.94
N LEU A 1042 33.13 12.81 -16.10
CA LEU A 1042 32.76 13.51 -14.87
C LEU A 1042 33.21 12.79 -13.59
N GLY A 1043 33.98 11.71 -13.73
CA GLY A 1043 34.36 10.83 -12.64
C GLY A 1043 33.17 10.22 -11.91
N VAL A 1044 33.45 9.47 -10.84
CA VAL A 1044 32.41 9.00 -9.90
C VAL A 1044 32.23 10.06 -8.81
N PRO A 1045 31.02 10.63 -8.61
CA PRO A 1045 30.80 11.72 -7.66
C PRO A 1045 31.26 11.40 -6.24
N VAL A 1046 31.94 12.34 -5.59
CA VAL A 1046 32.30 12.26 -4.16
C VAL A 1046 31.40 13.18 -3.33
N LYS A 1047 31.48 13.11 -2.01
CA LYS A 1047 30.70 13.93 -1.07
C LYS A 1047 31.61 14.49 0.02
N THR A 1048 31.36 15.72 0.47
CA THR A 1048 32.08 16.27 1.62
C THR A 1048 31.67 15.59 2.93
N THR A 1049 32.63 15.26 3.79
CA THR A 1049 32.43 14.56 5.07
C THR A 1049 32.25 15.53 6.25
N CYS A 1050 32.65 16.79 6.06
CA CYS A 1050 32.52 17.89 7.00
C CYS A 1050 32.36 19.22 6.25
N ASP A 1051 32.00 20.29 6.97
CA ASP A 1051 32.07 21.66 6.45
C ASP A 1051 33.55 21.96 6.14
N THR A 1052 33.85 22.34 4.89
CA THR A 1052 35.22 22.59 4.41
C THR A 1052 35.22 23.77 3.44
N SER A 1053 36.33 23.97 2.74
CA SER A 1053 36.46 24.99 1.70
C SER A 1053 37.24 24.49 0.49
N VAL A 1054 37.11 25.15 -0.65
CA VAL A 1054 37.98 24.97 -1.81
C VAL A 1054 38.05 26.27 -2.61
N ALA A 1055 39.25 26.66 -3.06
CA ALA A 1055 39.49 27.94 -3.75
C ALA A 1055 38.94 29.18 -3.00
N GLY A 1056 38.89 29.15 -1.67
CA GLY A 1056 38.38 30.24 -0.84
C GLY A 1056 36.85 30.33 -0.71
N PHE A 1057 36.10 29.36 -1.25
CA PHE A 1057 34.65 29.23 -1.07
C PHE A 1057 34.30 28.22 0.01
N ASP A 1058 33.21 28.48 0.75
CA ASP A 1058 32.72 27.59 1.80
C ASP A 1058 31.87 26.46 1.19
N ILE A 1059 32.22 25.21 1.51
CA ILE A 1059 31.52 24.02 1.04
C ILE A 1059 30.93 23.28 2.26
N PRO A 1060 29.60 23.26 2.42
CA PRO A 1060 28.97 22.55 3.53
C PRO A 1060 29.24 21.05 3.50
N LYS A 1061 29.12 20.40 4.66
CA LYS A 1061 29.05 18.94 4.80
C LYS A 1061 27.95 18.36 3.91
N ASP A 1062 28.16 17.14 3.43
CA ASP A 1062 27.22 16.37 2.60
C ASP A 1062 26.96 16.97 1.20
N THR A 1063 27.82 17.90 0.75
CA THR A 1063 27.78 18.46 -0.61
C THR A 1063 28.36 17.46 -1.61
N MET A 1064 27.62 17.15 -2.67
CA MET A 1064 28.11 16.31 -3.77
C MET A 1064 29.14 17.08 -4.60
N VAL A 1065 30.22 16.41 -5.01
CA VAL A 1065 31.31 17.00 -5.80
C VAL A 1065 31.59 16.13 -7.03
N ILE A 1066 31.56 16.78 -8.19
CA ILE A 1066 31.84 16.21 -9.51
C ILE A 1066 33.20 16.73 -9.99
N VAL A 1067 34.05 15.85 -10.51
CA VAL A 1067 35.35 16.22 -11.08
C VAL A 1067 35.27 16.10 -12.59
N ASN A 1068 35.35 17.22 -13.29
CA ASN A 1068 35.32 17.27 -14.74
C ASN A 1068 36.67 16.87 -15.33
N MET A 1069 36.95 15.57 -15.32
CA MET A 1069 38.17 14.99 -15.91
C MET A 1069 38.28 15.29 -17.41
N TRP A 1070 37.14 15.45 -18.10
CA TRP A 1070 37.11 15.80 -19.52
C TRP A 1070 37.76 17.16 -19.80
N ALA A 1071 37.47 18.17 -18.98
CA ALA A 1071 38.11 19.48 -19.08
C ALA A 1071 39.62 19.37 -18.77
N ILE A 1072 39.98 18.71 -17.66
CA ILE A 1072 41.38 18.60 -17.20
C ILE A 1072 42.27 17.85 -18.21
N HIS A 1073 41.78 16.78 -18.81
CA HIS A 1073 42.53 16.02 -19.82
C HIS A 1073 42.68 16.77 -21.15
N ARG A 1074 41.96 17.89 -21.35
CA ARG A 1074 41.98 18.70 -22.57
C ARG A 1074 42.35 20.16 -22.33
N ASP A 1075 42.86 20.45 -21.13
CA ASP A 1075 43.26 21.78 -20.75
C ASP A 1075 44.53 22.19 -21.52
N PRO A 1076 44.48 23.21 -22.39
CA PRO A 1076 45.63 23.63 -23.19
C PRO A 1076 46.79 24.17 -22.34
N ASP A 1077 46.55 24.55 -21.08
CA ASP A 1077 47.61 24.98 -20.16
C ASP A 1077 48.52 23.82 -19.73
N PHE A 1078 48.03 22.58 -19.84
CA PHE A 1078 48.78 21.37 -19.44
C PHE A 1078 49.04 20.39 -20.60
N TRP A 1079 48.28 20.47 -21.70
CA TRP A 1079 48.35 19.53 -22.80
C TRP A 1079 48.49 20.25 -24.14
N SER A 1080 49.64 20.08 -24.81
CA SER A 1080 49.86 20.59 -26.16
C SER A 1080 48.98 19.86 -27.19
N ASP A 1081 48.28 20.60 -28.04
CA ASP A 1081 47.29 20.05 -28.98
C ASP A 1081 46.36 19.01 -28.32
N PRO A 1082 45.52 19.43 -27.35
CA PRO A 1082 44.87 18.54 -26.40
C PRO A 1082 43.86 17.56 -27.02
N HIS A 1083 43.43 17.81 -28.25
CA HIS A 1083 42.44 17.00 -28.94
C HIS A 1083 43.05 15.93 -29.87
N SER A 1084 44.33 16.04 -30.22
CA SER A 1084 45.02 15.10 -31.10
C SER A 1084 45.64 13.95 -30.31
N PHE A 1085 45.58 12.75 -30.90
CA PHE A 1085 46.25 11.56 -30.38
C PHE A 1085 47.75 11.66 -30.68
N ASN A 1086 48.53 11.99 -29.65
CA ASN A 1086 49.98 12.12 -29.75
C ASN A 1086 50.66 11.39 -28.57
N PRO A 1087 51.15 10.15 -28.77
CA PRO A 1087 51.90 9.40 -27.76
C PRO A 1087 53.22 10.06 -27.35
N ASP A 1088 53.88 10.79 -28.26
CA ASP A 1088 55.22 11.35 -28.03
C ASP A 1088 55.25 12.37 -26.88
N ARG A 1089 54.09 12.91 -26.46
CA ARG A 1089 53.99 13.77 -25.27
C ARG A 1089 54.34 13.09 -23.95
N PHE A 1090 54.33 11.76 -23.93
CA PHE A 1090 54.71 10.96 -22.77
C PHE A 1090 56.15 10.48 -22.84
N LEU A 1091 56.92 10.91 -23.85
CA LEU A 1091 58.30 10.51 -24.06
C LEU A 1091 59.25 11.71 -23.95
N ASP A 1092 60.45 11.48 -23.43
CA ASP A 1092 61.56 12.41 -23.54
C ASP A 1092 62.28 12.25 -24.90
N ASP A 1093 63.24 13.13 -25.18
CA ASP A 1093 64.05 13.09 -26.40
C ASP A 1093 64.84 11.77 -26.57
N ALA A 1094 65.01 11.00 -25.49
CA ALA A 1094 65.69 9.70 -25.48
C ALA A 1094 64.72 8.50 -25.61
N GLY A 1095 63.40 8.75 -25.74
CA GLY A 1095 62.38 7.72 -25.87
C GLY A 1095 61.97 7.04 -24.55
N ASN A 1096 62.33 7.61 -23.40
CA ASN A 1096 61.90 7.13 -22.09
C ASN A 1096 60.60 7.81 -21.65
N LEU A 1097 59.81 7.11 -20.84
CA LEU A 1097 58.57 7.67 -20.29
C LEU A 1097 58.85 8.84 -19.33
N VAL A 1098 58.24 9.99 -19.60
CA VAL A 1098 58.31 11.16 -18.72
C VAL A 1098 57.43 10.99 -17.47
N HIS A 1099 57.70 11.80 -16.45
CA HIS A 1099 56.82 11.90 -15.30
C HIS A 1099 55.44 12.43 -15.74
N LYS A 1100 54.40 11.62 -15.51
CA LYS A 1100 53.03 11.95 -15.88
C LYS A 1100 52.58 13.22 -15.12
N PRO A 1101 52.07 14.27 -15.78
CA PRO A 1101 51.66 15.50 -15.10
C PRO A 1101 50.48 15.21 -14.15
N SER A 1102 50.26 16.07 -13.16
CA SER A 1102 49.11 15.93 -12.24
C SER A 1102 47.76 15.99 -12.97
N SER A 1103 47.69 16.63 -14.13
CA SER A 1103 46.50 16.63 -14.99
C SER A 1103 46.22 15.27 -15.64
N TYR A 1104 47.15 14.29 -15.57
CA TYR A 1104 46.93 12.91 -16.01
C TYR A 1104 46.29 12.08 -14.90
N MET A 1105 44.95 11.96 -14.92
CA MET A 1105 44.20 11.32 -13.83
C MET A 1105 43.12 10.33 -14.27
N PRO A 1106 43.40 9.38 -15.18
CA PRO A 1106 42.40 8.43 -15.69
C PRO A 1106 41.82 7.48 -14.62
N PHE A 1107 42.47 7.38 -13.45
CA PHE A 1107 42.04 6.55 -12.33
C PHE A 1107 41.64 7.36 -11.09
N SER A 1108 41.36 8.66 -11.26
CA SER A 1108 41.15 9.61 -10.16
C SER A 1108 42.36 9.73 -9.21
N MET A 1109 42.19 10.42 -8.07
CA MET A 1109 43.23 10.69 -7.07
C MET A 1109 42.70 10.56 -5.63
N GLY A 1110 43.61 10.65 -4.66
CA GLY A 1110 43.25 10.73 -3.24
C GLY A 1110 42.73 9.42 -2.64
N ARG A 1111 41.88 9.53 -1.62
CA ARG A 1111 41.28 8.37 -0.93
C ARG A 1111 40.43 7.50 -1.85
N ARG A 1112 39.83 8.10 -2.89
CA ARG A 1112 38.95 7.44 -3.86
C ARG A 1112 39.65 7.13 -5.19
N VAL A 1113 40.98 7.09 -5.23
CA VAL A 1113 41.74 6.55 -6.38
C VAL A 1113 41.23 5.13 -6.71
N CYS A 1114 41.16 4.77 -8.00
CA CYS A 1114 40.66 3.46 -8.41
C CYS A 1114 41.42 2.33 -7.69
N LEU A 1115 40.65 1.39 -7.13
CA LEU A 1115 41.17 0.23 -6.43
C LEU A 1115 41.97 -0.66 -7.40
N GLY A 1116 41.38 -0.99 -8.56
CA GLY A 1116 41.98 -1.84 -9.60
C GLY A 1116 43.03 -1.18 -10.51
N LYS A 1117 43.54 0.02 -10.20
CA LYS A 1117 44.47 0.77 -11.08
C LYS A 1117 45.66 -0.07 -11.55
N SER A 1118 46.33 -0.78 -10.65
CA SER A 1118 47.49 -1.60 -10.99
C SER A 1118 47.14 -2.81 -11.85
N VAL A 1119 46.02 -3.48 -11.53
CA VAL A 1119 45.51 -4.62 -12.30
C VAL A 1119 45.23 -4.19 -13.73
N ALA A 1120 44.46 -3.12 -13.91
CA ALA A 1120 44.12 -2.60 -15.23
C ALA A 1120 45.36 -2.28 -16.06
N GLN A 1121 46.33 -1.56 -15.48
CA GLN A 1121 47.57 -1.21 -16.19
C GLN A 1121 48.40 -2.44 -16.58
N SER A 1122 48.54 -3.41 -15.67
CA SER A 1122 49.26 -4.66 -15.92
C SER A 1122 48.57 -5.51 -16.99
N SER A 1123 47.25 -5.73 -16.86
CA SER A 1123 46.47 -6.52 -17.81
C SER A 1123 46.47 -5.90 -19.21
N LEU A 1124 46.36 -4.57 -19.33
CA LEU A 1124 46.47 -3.87 -20.61
C LEU A 1124 47.86 -4.02 -21.24
N MET A 1125 48.93 -3.84 -20.45
CA MET A 1125 50.32 -4.02 -20.94
C MET A 1125 50.71 -5.47 -21.22
N LEU A 1126 49.90 -6.45 -20.80
CA LEU A 1126 50.06 -7.86 -21.18
C LEU A 1126 49.21 -8.22 -22.40
N ALA A 1127 47.98 -7.72 -22.50
CA ALA A 1127 47.06 -8.04 -23.59
C ALA A 1127 47.40 -7.31 -24.90
N ILE A 1128 47.72 -6.01 -24.83
CA ILE A 1128 48.00 -5.18 -26.01
C ILE A 1128 49.16 -5.77 -26.84
N PRO A 1129 50.35 -6.06 -26.26
CA PRO A 1129 51.45 -6.56 -27.08
C PRO A 1129 51.15 -7.90 -27.75
N GLN A 1130 50.34 -8.77 -27.14
CA GLN A 1130 49.96 -10.05 -27.74
C GLN A 1130 49.02 -9.86 -28.92
N LEU A 1131 47.99 -9.02 -28.76
CA LEU A 1131 47.04 -8.72 -29.84
C LEU A 1131 47.73 -8.02 -31.01
N MET A 1132 48.53 -6.98 -30.72
CA MET A 1132 49.25 -6.22 -31.75
C MET A 1132 50.37 -7.02 -32.41
N ARG A 1133 50.95 -8.02 -31.73
CA ARG A 1133 51.92 -8.93 -32.37
C ARG A 1133 51.25 -9.85 -33.37
N GLN A 1134 50.08 -10.39 -33.03
CA GLN A 1134 49.39 -11.38 -33.87
C GLN A 1134 48.65 -10.75 -35.05
N PHE A 1135 48.17 -9.52 -34.89
CA PHE A 1135 47.23 -8.94 -35.83
C PHE A 1135 47.58 -7.50 -36.22
N ARG A 1136 47.25 -7.17 -37.47
CA ARG A 1136 47.13 -5.80 -37.96
C ARG A 1136 45.65 -5.46 -38.07
N PHE A 1137 45.27 -4.32 -37.50
CA PHE A 1137 43.89 -3.86 -37.49
C PHE A 1137 43.68 -2.78 -38.55
N SER A 1138 42.58 -2.88 -39.30
CA SER A 1138 42.21 -1.89 -40.33
C SER A 1138 40.68 -1.74 -40.48
N SER A 1139 40.26 -0.66 -41.14
CA SER A 1139 38.85 -0.33 -41.38
C SER A 1139 38.25 -1.20 -42.51
N PRO A 1140 37.04 -1.77 -42.37
CA PRO A 1140 36.41 -2.59 -43.41
C PRO A 1140 36.11 -1.89 -44.73
N SER A 1141 35.99 -0.56 -44.72
CA SER A 1141 35.44 0.21 -45.84
C SER A 1141 36.46 1.00 -46.66
N GLY A 1142 37.76 0.95 -46.31
CA GLY A 1142 38.80 1.78 -46.94
C GLY A 1142 38.60 3.31 -46.76
N LYS A 1143 37.58 3.73 -46.02
CA LYS A 1143 37.30 5.12 -45.62
C LYS A 1143 37.93 5.43 -44.27
N GLU A 1144 38.16 6.73 -44.02
CA GLU A 1144 38.63 7.25 -42.74
C GLU A 1144 37.75 6.76 -41.58
N PHE A 1145 38.34 6.01 -40.64
CA PHE A 1145 37.63 5.45 -39.49
C PHE A 1145 37.39 6.53 -38.44
N LYS A 1146 36.13 6.76 -38.06
CA LYS A 1146 35.76 7.71 -37.02
C LYS A 1146 35.24 6.97 -35.79
N LEU A 1147 35.94 7.14 -34.67
CA LEU A 1147 35.52 6.62 -33.38
C LEU A 1147 34.34 7.43 -32.82
N GLU A 1148 33.15 6.86 -32.88
CA GLU A 1148 31.92 7.34 -32.21
C GLU A 1148 31.61 6.54 -30.94
N PHE A 1149 30.81 7.15 -30.08
CA PHE A 1149 30.47 6.65 -28.75
C PHE A 1149 28.95 6.50 -28.58
N GLU A 1150 28.54 5.57 -27.73
CA GLU A 1150 27.16 5.37 -27.31
C GLU A 1150 26.60 6.60 -26.58
N GLU A 1151 25.28 6.73 -26.57
CA GLU A 1151 24.58 7.80 -25.84
C GLU A 1151 24.50 7.49 -24.34
N SER A 1152 25.65 7.53 -23.66
CA SER A 1152 25.73 7.36 -22.21
C SER A 1152 26.22 8.64 -21.53
N GLY A 1153 25.47 9.09 -20.51
CA GLY A 1153 25.86 10.20 -19.65
C GLY A 1153 26.90 9.83 -18.59
N PHE A 1154 27.16 8.54 -18.38
CA PHE A 1154 28.05 8.03 -17.33
C PHE A 1154 29.46 7.68 -17.86
N ALA A 1155 29.55 6.98 -18.99
CA ALA A 1155 30.81 6.50 -19.55
C ALA A 1155 30.92 6.70 -21.07
N ARG A 1156 32.13 6.91 -21.58
CA ARG A 1156 32.42 7.04 -23.02
C ARG A 1156 32.70 5.68 -23.65
N ILE A 1157 31.64 4.94 -23.92
CA ILE A 1157 31.70 3.60 -24.50
C ILE A 1157 31.64 3.71 -26.03
N PRO A 1158 32.62 3.17 -26.78
CA PRO A 1158 32.57 3.10 -28.24
C PRO A 1158 31.33 2.34 -28.73
N LYS A 1159 30.74 2.76 -29.85
CA LYS A 1159 29.75 1.93 -30.54
C LYS A 1159 30.36 0.60 -30.97
N SER A 1160 29.52 -0.39 -31.25
CA SER A 1160 29.99 -1.62 -31.90
C SER A 1160 30.53 -1.31 -33.30
N TYR A 1161 31.72 -1.85 -33.60
CA TYR A 1161 32.37 -1.70 -34.90
C TYR A 1161 32.90 -3.04 -35.35
N GLU A 1162 32.69 -3.35 -36.63
CA GLU A 1162 33.43 -4.43 -37.27
C GLU A 1162 34.81 -3.92 -37.72
N PHE A 1163 35.84 -4.71 -37.47
CA PHE A 1163 37.22 -4.43 -37.88
C PHE A 1163 37.73 -5.54 -38.80
N LEU A 1164 38.59 -5.18 -39.75
CA LEU A 1164 39.39 -6.17 -40.48
C LEU A 1164 40.62 -6.51 -39.65
N VAL A 1165 40.79 -7.79 -39.37
CA VAL A 1165 41.86 -8.31 -38.52
C VAL A 1165 42.73 -9.26 -39.34
N ALA A 1166 43.87 -8.77 -39.82
CA ALA A 1166 44.79 -9.55 -40.65
C ALA A 1166 45.93 -10.12 -39.79
N ALA A 1167 46.25 -11.41 -39.94
CA ALA A 1167 47.39 -12.01 -39.26
C ALA A 1167 48.71 -11.33 -39.68
N ARG A 1168 49.59 -11.05 -38.71
CA ARG A 1168 50.95 -10.55 -38.96
C ARG A 1168 51.91 -11.74 -39.12
N THR A 1169 52.69 -11.71 -40.19
CA THR A 1169 53.73 -12.70 -40.51
C THR A 1169 55.06 -12.34 -39.90
#